data_AF-A0A9W6Z3T6-F1
#
_entry.id   AF-A0A9W6Z3T6-F1
#
_cell.length_a   1.000
_cell.length_b   1.000
_cell.length_c   1.000
_cell.angle_alpha   90.00
_cell.angle_beta   90.00
_cell.angle_gamma   90.00
#
_symmetry.space_group_name_H-M   'P 1'
#
loop_
_entity.id
_entity.type
_entity.pdbx_description
1 polymer ?
#
loop_
_entity_poly.entity_id
_entity_poly.type
_entity_poly.pdbx_seq_one_letter_code
_entity_poly.pdbx_strand_id
1 'polypeptide(L)'
;MVVLYDSLQLAHKVILNSFYGYVMRKGSRWYSMEMAGITCLTGATIIQMARALVERLGRPLELDTDGIWCILPKSFPENFNFKLKNGKKVFMSYPCSMLNYKVHQKFTNHQYQTLVDPIKLKYETHSDNSIFFEVDGPYKAMILPTSKEEGKGLKKRYAVFNFDGSLAELKGFELKRRGELQLIKNFQSDIFKLFLDGDTLEGCYQSVANVANRWLDVLDTRGKMLEDEDLIELICENRSMSKSLEEYGDQKSTSITTAKRLGEFLGEEMVKDKGLACKYIIADRPLNAPVTERAIPTAIFSSDIAVKSKYLRRWLADPSLDVFDPRSIIDWNYYRERLASVVQKIITIPAALQDVDNPVPRVAHPDWLQRKIDIRNDKMKQTSLTKFFKTAPKGSKPVMADVTNVQDIEDFGNGVVALGSGPKVGKVTARKRKLAEKQTSEEEAQRLLNQPMPDPLVDYAGFLRYQKLKWKIQAKEKQRRDKLFGTSLKKDNSAMGNIIRKQAESFTSSQWQIVQYSADPLHPGSLKAFALINGKVQTISIKVPKKIFINFKSDTFPQDVIPYCEVTKAVETLPNGQSSMNLFKMVMPETIYNEQIKKVDSVLNDTSVSGIYESSIDATERAIMEIGTCVKYNEDKLGALAQSLEKGFEQKNLKALPAETYLQRFSMGILYLLHIVSNSYEIFTLFDPSASSATSYILKPSANAQQLPSNFQSFYKDMFNNKKESFSKYYSTIDYKEDVAFESHYYTDVSKIYKKLNSKIGSISEQSASKPLFVIQSPISEKLSQILRASSNLPNLKMKVNEIQMNALSWHSLLIKRIMNHYLSLAGWITKMIALSKYANIPLCNLKVDNIAYLIDIEYARKLIESNIVLWWSPSTNPDYGGAEKDKMTLSTEESFEFPVVNRQEIYESVCIELEVKNLTINTILTSTLINEAEGVYDDLNEGGDSELKGGTFAENSFSGPALSALRNMVKSWWDDAIKDDANADSMIHGFISWYL
;
A
#
# COMPACT_ATOMS: atom_id res chain seq x y z
N MET A 1 -28.52 21.14 -15.89
CA MET A 1 -29.89 21.53 -15.48
C MET A 1 -30.75 20.34 -15.06
N VAL A 2 -30.91 19.27 -15.86
CA VAL A 2 -31.74 18.09 -15.51
C VAL A 2 -31.36 17.49 -14.15
N VAL A 3 -30.09 17.11 -13.94
CA VAL A 3 -29.61 16.56 -12.66
C VAL A 3 -29.86 17.50 -11.46
N LEU A 4 -29.78 18.83 -11.67
CA LEU A 4 -30.03 19.81 -10.62
C LEU A 4 -31.52 19.85 -10.24
N TYR A 5 -32.41 19.89 -11.24
CA TYR A 5 -33.85 19.88 -10.98
C TYR A 5 -34.31 18.57 -10.36
N ASP A 6 -33.78 17.43 -10.81
CA ASP A 6 -34.07 16.12 -10.20
C ASP A 6 -33.60 16.08 -8.75
N SER A 7 -32.39 16.60 -8.47
CA SER A 7 -31.85 16.67 -7.11
C SER A 7 -32.69 17.59 -6.22
N LEU A 8 -33.10 18.76 -6.73
CA LEU A 8 -33.97 19.70 -6.00
C LEU A 8 -35.36 19.10 -5.75
N GLN A 9 -35.95 18.43 -6.74
CA GLN A 9 -37.23 17.74 -6.60
C GLN A 9 -37.12 16.63 -5.55
N LEU A 10 -36.06 15.82 -5.58
CA LEU A 10 -35.83 14.80 -4.54
C LEU A 10 -35.65 15.41 -3.16
N ALA A 11 -34.92 16.52 -3.04
CA ALA A 11 -34.74 17.21 -1.76
C ALA A 11 -36.08 17.70 -1.20
N HIS A 12 -36.90 18.36 -2.03
CA HIS A 12 -38.24 18.81 -1.63
C HIS A 12 -39.17 17.63 -1.33
N LYS A 13 -39.07 16.51 -2.07
CA LYS A 13 -39.83 15.28 -1.79
C LYS A 13 -39.50 14.71 -0.42
N VAL A 14 -38.23 14.69 -0.02
CA VAL A 14 -37.82 14.25 1.33
C VAL A 14 -38.40 15.17 2.40
N ILE A 15 -38.37 16.49 2.19
CA ILE A 15 -38.97 17.47 3.11
C ILE A 15 -40.50 17.27 3.19
N LEU A 16 -41.17 17.10 2.06
CA LEU A 16 -42.61 16.87 1.97
C LEU A 16 -43.02 15.62 2.76
N ASN A 17 -42.34 14.50 2.52
CA ASN A 17 -42.57 13.26 3.26
C ASN A 17 -42.20 13.39 4.75
N SER A 18 -41.24 14.25 5.08
CA SER A 18 -40.86 14.53 6.46
C SER A 18 -41.92 15.34 7.20
N PHE A 19 -42.75 16.17 6.56
CA PHE A 19 -43.88 16.82 7.23
C PHE A 19 -44.85 15.78 7.80
N TYR A 20 -45.16 14.75 7.01
CA TYR A 20 -45.96 13.62 7.48
C TYR A 20 -45.26 12.85 8.63
N GLY A 21 -43.96 12.55 8.52
CA GLY A 21 -43.24 11.87 9.61
C GLY A 21 -43.06 12.72 10.88
N TYR A 22 -42.99 14.05 10.74
CA TYR A 22 -42.73 14.99 11.82
C TYR A 22 -43.86 15.05 12.84
N VAL A 23 -45.10 14.83 12.42
CA VAL A 23 -46.27 14.95 13.32
C VAL A 23 -46.37 13.78 14.31
N MET A 24 -45.62 12.71 14.05
CA MET A 24 -45.45 11.55 14.95
C MET A 24 -44.04 11.50 15.57
N ARG A 25 -43.18 12.51 15.34
CA ARG A 25 -41.83 12.57 15.91
C ARG A 25 -41.91 12.93 17.40
N LYS A 26 -41.29 12.11 18.26
CA LYS A 26 -41.17 12.42 19.70
C LYS A 26 -40.50 13.78 19.91
N GLY A 27 -41.11 14.64 20.74
CA GLY A 27 -40.63 16.00 21.00
C GLY A 27 -40.94 17.01 19.89
N SER A 28 -41.82 16.67 18.94
CA SER A 28 -42.35 17.62 17.95
C SER A 28 -43.19 18.71 18.63
N ARG A 29 -43.10 19.95 18.13
CA ARG A 29 -43.95 21.07 18.61
C ARG A 29 -45.42 20.88 18.24
N TRP A 30 -45.66 20.22 17.10
CA TRP A 30 -46.99 19.91 16.57
C TRP A 30 -47.15 18.39 16.47
N TYR A 31 -47.08 17.72 17.63
CA TYR A 31 -47.30 16.29 17.72
C TYR A 31 -48.80 15.97 17.67
N SER A 32 -49.24 15.14 16.73
CA SER A 32 -50.60 14.59 16.69
C SER A 32 -50.58 13.19 16.07
N MET A 33 -50.97 12.20 16.87
CA MET A 33 -51.11 10.82 16.41
C MET A 33 -52.34 10.67 15.52
N GLU A 34 -53.41 11.42 15.84
CA GLU A 34 -54.67 11.44 15.12
C GLU A 34 -54.48 11.90 13.68
N MET A 35 -53.74 13.00 13.48
CA MET A 35 -53.48 13.53 12.14
C MET A 35 -52.71 12.52 11.26
N ALA A 36 -51.67 11.87 11.83
CA ALA A 36 -50.95 10.81 11.12
C ALA A 36 -51.85 9.60 10.80
N GLY A 37 -52.68 9.18 11.76
CA GLY A 37 -53.60 8.06 11.62
C GLY A 37 -54.67 8.29 10.55
N ILE A 38 -55.30 9.48 10.54
CA ILE A 38 -56.30 9.87 9.53
C ILE A 38 -55.68 9.87 8.13
N THR A 39 -54.47 10.42 7.99
CA THR A 39 -53.75 10.45 6.71
C THR A 39 -53.49 9.04 6.19
N CYS A 40 -53.00 8.13 7.05
CA CYS A 40 -52.77 6.72 6.70
C CYS A 40 -54.04 5.99 6.28
N LEU A 41 -55.11 6.09 7.08
CA LEU A 41 -56.36 5.37 6.81
C LEU A 41 -57.02 5.86 5.52
N THR A 42 -56.99 7.18 5.29
CA THR A 42 -57.51 7.79 4.05
C THR A 42 -56.72 7.32 2.83
N GLY A 43 -55.37 7.36 2.90
CA GLY A 43 -54.51 6.83 1.84
C GLY A 43 -54.74 5.33 1.57
N ALA A 44 -54.86 4.52 2.62
CA ALA A 44 -55.15 3.09 2.50
C ALA A 44 -56.53 2.84 1.84
N THR A 45 -57.54 3.65 2.16
CA THR A 45 -58.87 3.54 1.56
C THR A 45 -58.86 3.94 0.07
N ILE A 46 -58.12 4.99 -0.28
CA ILE A 46 -57.92 5.42 -1.67
C ILE A 46 -57.26 4.31 -2.49
N ILE A 47 -56.16 3.74 -2.02
CA ILE A 47 -55.41 2.72 -2.76
C ILE A 47 -56.17 1.39 -2.84
N GLN A 48 -56.93 1.02 -1.81
CA GLN A 48 -57.82 -0.16 -1.86
C GLN A 48 -58.95 0.03 -2.89
N MET A 49 -59.52 1.23 -2.97
CA MET A 49 -60.54 1.56 -3.98
C MET A 49 -59.95 1.47 -5.40
N ALA A 50 -58.76 2.01 -5.61
CA ALA A 50 -58.06 1.91 -6.89
C ALA A 50 -57.74 0.44 -7.24
N ARG A 51 -57.23 -0.35 -6.29
CA ARG A 51 -56.95 -1.79 -6.46
C ARG A 51 -58.20 -2.56 -6.85
N ALA A 52 -59.31 -2.38 -6.13
CA ALA A 52 -60.56 -3.08 -6.41
C ALA A 52 -61.11 -2.78 -7.81
N LEU A 53 -60.84 -1.58 -8.34
CA LEU A 53 -61.17 -1.25 -9.72
C LEU A 53 -60.22 -1.93 -10.72
N VAL A 54 -58.92 -1.89 -10.45
CA VAL A 54 -57.90 -2.51 -11.31
C VAL A 54 -58.08 -4.03 -11.37
N GLU A 55 -58.42 -4.70 -10.27
CA GLU A 55 -58.73 -6.15 -10.23
C GLU A 55 -59.88 -6.57 -11.15
N ARG A 56 -60.81 -5.64 -11.44
CA ARG A 56 -61.94 -5.90 -12.35
C ARG A 56 -61.57 -5.69 -13.82
N LEU A 57 -60.51 -4.94 -14.10
CA LEU A 57 -60.11 -4.53 -15.45
C LEU A 57 -58.84 -5.25 -15.93
N GLY A 58 -58.01 -5.71 -15.00
CA GLY A 58 -56.73 -6.38 -15.25
C GLY A 58 -56.23 -7.09 -14.00
N ARG A 59 -54.91 -7.26 -13.87
CA ARG A 59 -54.29 -7.96 -12.73
C ARG A 59 -53.33 -7.03 -11.98
N PRO A 60 -53.60 -6.70 -10.71
CA PRO A 60 -52.58 -6.05 -9.88
C PRO A 60 -51.49 -7.07 -9.52
N LEU A 61 -50.24 -6.62 -9.50
CA LEU A 61 -49.07 -7.44 -9.21
C LEU A 61 -48.50 -7.10 -7.83
N GLU A 62 -48.26 -5.82 -7.55
CA GLU A 62 -47.74 -5.33 -6.27
C GLU A 62 -48.44 -4.03 -5.88
N LEU A 63 -48.68 -3.85 -4.58
CA LEU A 63 -49.24 -2.62 -4.01
C LEU A 63 -48.28 -2.12 -2.93
N ASP A 64 -47.75 -0.91 -3.10
CA ASP A 64 -47.04 -0.16 -2.05
C ASP A 64 -47.90 1.05 -1.64
N THR A 65 -47.80 1.47 -0.39
CA THR A 65 -48.39 2.65 0.29
C THR A 65 -49.37 3.51 -0.53
N ASP A 66 -48.93 4.07 -1.65
CA ASP A 66 -49.62 5.01 -2.53
C ASP A 66 -49.62 4.63 -4.03
N GLY A 67 -49.10 3.46 -4.42
CA GLY A 67 -48.95 3.01 -5.81
C GLY A 67 -49.36 1.56 -6.06
N ILE A 68 -49.84 1.28 -7.28
CA ILE A 68 -50.24 -0.06 -7.72
C ILE A 68 -49.50 -0.39 -9.02
N TRP A 69 -48.69 -1.44 -8.98
CA TRP A 69 -48.17 -2.07 -10.18
C TRP A 69 -49.22 -3.04 -10.73
N CYS A 70 -49.63 -2.87 -11.98
CA CYS A 70 -50.63 -3.73 -12.60
C CYS A 70 -50.33 -3.97 -14.07
N ILE A 71 -50.91 -5.05 -14.59
CA ILE A 71 -50.94 -5.32 -16.02
C ILE A 71 -52.38 -5.17 -16.52
N LEU A 72 -52.53 -4.38 -17.56
CA LEU A 72 -53.79 -4.21 -18.29
C LEU A 72 -53.68 -4.88 -19.66
N PRO A 73 -54.79 -5.33 -20.26
CA PRO A 73 -54.77 -5.87 -21.62
C PRO A 73 -54.18 -4.86 -22.61
N LYS A 74 -53.40 -5.32 -23.59
CA LYS A 74 -52.80 -4.45 -24.62
C LYS A 74 -53.84 -3.67 -25.46
N SER A 75 -55.07 -4.19 -25.55
CA SER A 75 -56.19 -3.54 -26.21
C SER A 75 -56.90 -2.49 -25.35
N PHE A 76 -56.48 -2.29 -24.09
CA PHE A 76 -57.09 -1.32 -23.19
C PHE A 76 -56.74 0.12 -23.62
N PRO A 77 -57.67 1.08 -23.53
CA PRO A 77 -57.38 2.47 -23.88
C PRO A 77 -56.28 3.07 -22.99
N GLU A 78 -55.15 3.48 -23.57
CA GLU A 78 -54.03 4.10 -22.84
C GLU A 78 -54.03 5.64 -22.99
N ASN A 79 -53.47 6.15 -24.08
CA ASN A 79 -53.11 7.57 -24.21
C ASN A 79 -53.82 8.24 -25.39
N PHE A 80 -54.43 9.39 -25.12
CA PHE A 80 -55.13 10.23 -26.09
C PHE A 80 -54.57 11.66 -26.06
N ASN A 81 -54.65 12.35 -27.20
CA ASN A 81 -54.25 13.75 -27.32
C ASN A 81 -55.44 14.59 -27.82
N PHE A 82 -56.01 15.42 -26.95
CA PHE A 82 -57.06 16.35 -27.33
C PHE A 82 -56.48 17.54 -28.08
N LYS A 83 -57.07 17.87 -29.23
CA LYS A 83 -56.71 19.06 -30.00
C LYS A 83 -57.58 20.24 -29.52
N LEU A 84 -56.96 21.26 -28.94
CA LEU A 84 -57.65 22.48 -28.55
C LEU A 84 -57.85 23.43 -29.74
N LYS A 85 -58.80 24.37 -29.61
CA LYS A 85 -59.07 25.41 -30.62
C LYS A 85 -57.84 26.29 -30.94
N ASN A 86 -56.91 26.42 -30.01
CA ASN A 86 -55.64 27.17 -30.16
C ASN A 86 -54.50 26.33 -30.77
N GLY A 87 -54.78 25.11 -31.25
CA GLY A 87 -53.80 24.21 -31.86
C GLY A 87 -52.92 23.43 -30.87
N LYS A 88 -52.95 23.76 -29.57
CA LYS A 88 -52.21 23.01 -28.55
C LYS A 88 -52.85 21.64 -28.31
N LYS A 89 -52.01 20.63 -28.06
CA LYS A 89 -52.44 19.28 -27.70
C LYS A 89 -52.42 19.14 -26.18
N VAL A 90 -53.48 18.58 -25.61
CA VAL A 90 -53.55 18.19 -24.20
C VAL A 90 -53.47 16.68 -24.12
N PHE A 91 -52.44 16.18 -23.43
CA PHE A 91 -52.24 14.76 -23.19
C PHE A 91 -53.23 14.27 -22.12
N MET A 92 -53.85 13.12 -22.38
CA MET A 92 -54.71 12.43 -21.43
C MET A 92 -54.36 10.95 -21.43
N SER A 93 -53.95 10.46 -20.26
CA SER A 93 -53.96 9.02 -19.99
C SER A 93 -55.31 8.62 -19.41
N TYR A 94 -55.99 7.67 -20.06
CA TYR A 94 -57.30 7.20 -19.66
C TYR A 94 -57.30 6.45 -18.31
N PRO A 95 -56.39 5.48 -18.04
CA PRO A 95 -56.29 4.83 -16.73
C PRO A 95 -56.11 5.83 -15.58
N CYS A 96 -55.23 6.81 -15.79
CA CYS A 96 -54.95 7.88 -14.83
C CYS A 96 -56.19 8.76 -14.58
N SER A 97 -56.82 9.25 -15.65
CA SER A 97 -58.00 10.12 -15.57
C SER A 97 -59.20 9.42 -14.94
N MET A 98 -59.38 8.12 -15.22
CA MET A 98 -60.43 7.29 -14.62
C MET A 98 -60.27 7.17 -13.10
N LEU A 99 -59.05 6.95 -12.61
CA LEU A 99 -58.77 6.88 -11.18
C LEU A 99 -58.95 8.24 -10.51
N ASN A 100 -58.42 9.31 -11.11
CA ASN A 100 -58.57 10.67 -10.61
C ASN A 100 -60.03 11.09 -10.49
N TYR A 101 -60.85 10.80 -11.51
CA TYR A 101 -62.29 11.05 -11.45
C TYR A 101 -62.95 10.38 -10.25
N LYS A 102 -62.65 9.10 -9.98
CA LYS A 102 -63.21 8.38 -8.83
C LYS A 102 -62.69 8.89 -7.49
N VAL A 103 -61.44 9.32 -7.42
CA VAL A 103 -60.88 9.94 -6.21
C VAL A 103 -61.61 11.25 -5.91
N HIS A 104 -61.78 12.12 -6.91
CA HIS A 104 -62.51 13.38 -6.75
C HIS A 104 -63.99 13.17 -6.37
N GLN A 105 -64.64 12.13 -6.89
CA GLN A 105 -66.02 11.85 -6.48
C GLN A 105 -66.17 11.41 -5.02
N LYS A 106 -65.16 10.73 -4.45
CA LYS A 106 -65.28 10.09 -3.13
C LYS A 106 -64.55 10.82 -2.00
N PHE A 107 -63.49 11.55 -2.33
CA PHE A 107 -62.54 12.10 -1.35
C PHE A 107 -62.36 13.61 -1.45
N THR A 108 -63.22 14.33 -2.18
CA THR A 108 -63.18 15.80 -2.22
C THR A 108 -63.69 16.39 -0.91
N ASN A 109 -62.93 17.34 -0.36
CA ASN A 109 -63.36 18.07 0.82
C ASN A 109 -64.22 19.27 0.40
N HIS A 110 -65.54 19.12 0.50
CA HIS A 110 -66.50 20.19 0.22
C HIS A 110 -66.64 21.21 1.36
N GLN A 111 -65.91 21.03 2.46
CA GLN A 111 -65.98 21.87 3.67
C GLN A 111 -64.71 22.69 3.88
N TYR A 112 -63.83 22.79 2.87
CA TYR A 112 -62.58 23.55 3.00
C TYR A 112 -62.89 25.05 3.13
N GLN A 113 -62.44 25.67 4.22
CA GLN A 113 -62.67 27.09 4.51
C GLN A 113 -61.38 27.88 4.44
N THR A 114 -61.42 29.02 3.75
CA THR A 114 -60.30 29.97 3.67
C THR A 114 -60.75 31.35 4.13
N LEU A 115 -59.88 32.04 4.87
CA LEU A 115 -60.14 33.38 5.36
C LEU A 115 -60.00 34.39 4.22
N VAL A 116 -61.12 34.98 3.79
CA VAL A 116 -61.15 35.95 2.67
C VAL A 116 -61.08 37.38 3.18
N ASP A 117 -61.71 37.66 4.33
CA ASP A 117 -61.64 38.97 4.99
C ASP A 117 -61.09 38.79 6.42
N PRO A 118 -59.81 39.13 6.66
CA PRO A 118 -59.17 39.02 7.97
C PRO A 118 -59.75 39.97 9.02
N ILE A 119 -60.32 41.10 8.60
CA ILE A 119 -60.82 42.14 9.50
C ILE A 119 -62.21 41.75 10.00
N LYS A 120 -63.07 41.27 9.11
CA LYS A 120 -64.43 40.81 9.46
C LYS A 120 -64.48 39.33 9.87
N LEU A 121 -63.33 38.65 9.87
CA LEU A 121 -63.21 37.21 10.09
C LEU A 121 -64.16 36.40 9.19
N LYS A 122 -64.29 36.81 7.92
CA LYS A 122 -65.18 36.15 6.95
C LYS A 122 -64.45 35.00 6.27
N TYR A 123 -65.04 33.81 6.37
CA TYR A 123 -64.58 32.60 5.69
C TYR A 123 -65.43 32.30 4.46
N GLU A 124 -64.80 31.77 3.42
CA GLU A 124 -65.47 31.22 2.24
C GLU A 124 -65.22 29.71 2.18
N THR A 125 -66.30 28.94 2.03
CA THR A 125 -66.24 27.49 1.85
C THR A 125 -66.17 27.17 0.36
N HIS A 126 -65.22 26.34 -0.03
CA HIS A 126 -65.14 25.80 -1.39
C HIS A 126 -64.78 24.31 -1.37
N SER A 127 -64.87 23.68 -2.54
CA SER A 127 -64.49 22.28 -2.71
C SER A 127 -63.03 22.18 -3.09
N ASP A 128 -62.23 21.51 -2.26
CA ASP A 128 -60.81 21.32 -2.49
C ASP A 128 -60.43 19.83 -2.54
N ASN A 129 -59.60 19.48 -3.52
CA ASN A 129 -59.01 18.17 -3.67
C ASN A 129 -57.79 18.24 -4.59
N SER A 130 -56.62 18.00 -4.00
CA SER A 130 -55.34 18.00 -4.70
C SER A 130 -54.73 16.59 -4.82
N ILE A 131 -55.55 15.53 -4.76
CA ILE A 131 -55.10 14.14 -4.80
C ILE A 131 -55.21 13.62 -6.24
N PHE A 132 -54.05 13.43 -6.88
CA PHE A 132 -53.96 12.92 -8.23
C PHE A 132 -53.07 11.67 -8.27
N PHE A 133 -53.57 10.63 -8.91
CA PHE A 133 -52.76 9.59 -9.51
C PHE A 133 -52.06 10.14 -10.75
N GLU A 134 -50.87 9.61 -10.98
CA GLU A 134 -50.11 9.75 -12.20
C GLU A 134 -49.80 8.33 -12.70
N VAL A 135 -49.76 8.15 -14.02
CA VAL A 135 -49.34 6.88 -14.61
C VAL A 135 -47.92 7.04 -15.12
N ASP A 136 -47.09 6.04 -14.82
CA ASP A 136 -45.73 5.93 -15.33
C ASP A 136 -45.62 4.58 -16.06
N GLY A 137 -45.20 4.61 -17.33
CA GLY A 137 -45.26 3.46 -18.26
C GLY A 137 -45.83 3.83 -19.65
N PRO A 138 -46.02 2.84 -20.55
CA PRO A 138 -45.88 1.39 -20.34
C PRO A 138 -44.43 0.91 -20.23
N TYR A 139 -44.24 -0.24 -19.58
CA TYR A 139 -42.95 -0.90 -19.37
C TYR A 139 -42.83 -2.21 -20.18
N LYS A 140 -41.60 -2.64 -20.46
CA LYS A 140 -41.33 -3.87 -21.23
C LYS A 140 -41.53 -5.13 -20.39
N ALA A 141 -40.96 -5.16 -19.19
CA ALA A 141 -40.99 -6.32 -18.33
C ALA A 141 -40.99 -5.92 -16.85
N MET A 142 -41.61 -6.74 -16.01
CA MET A 142 -41.60 -6.63 -14.56
C MET A 142 -41.39 -8.01 -13.94
N ILE A 143 -40.41 -8.13 -13.06
CA ILE A 143 -40.04 -9.37 -12.38
C ILE A 143 -40.31 -9.22 -10.88
N LEU A 144 -41.12 -10.11 -10.32
CA LEU A 144 -41.47 -10.15 -8.90
C LEU A 144 -41.01 -11.47 -8.27
N PRO A 145 -40.21 -11.44 -7.20
CA PRO A 145 -39.84 -12.64 -6.47
C PRO A 145 -40.94 -13.07 -5.49
N THR A 146 -40.96 -14.34 -5.13
CA THR A 146 -41.91 -14.90 -4.16
C THR A 146 -41.19 -15.44 -2.92
N SER A 147 -41.90 -15.51 -1.78
CA SER A 147 -41.35 -16.09 -0.55
C SER A 147 -41.16 -17.60 -0.68
N LYS A 148 -40.31 -18.16 0.18
CA LYS A 148 -40.23 -19.62 0.36
C LYS A 148 -41.43 -20.18 1.12
N GLU A 149 -42.12 -19.36 1.90
CA GLU A 149 -43.29 -19.75 2.67
C GLU A 149 -44.55 -19.76 1.80
N GLU A 150 -45.39 -20.79 1.97
CA GLU A 150 -46.65 -20.92 1.24
C GLU A 150 -47.59 -19.74 1.51
N GLY A 151 -48.23 -19.22 0.47
CA GLY A 151 -49.25 -18.17 0.57
C GLY A 151 -48.73 -16.77 0.94
N LYS A 152 -47.40 -16.57 1.03
CA LYS A 152 -46.80 -15.26 1.31
C LYS A 152 -45.95 -14.76 0.14
N GLY A 153 -46.21 -13.54 -0.32
CA GLY A 153 -45.36 -12.82 -1.26
C GLY A 153 -44.22 -12.06 -0.58
N LEU A 154 -43.19 -11.67 -1.34
CA LEU A 154 -42.15 -10.76 -0.87
C LEU A 154 -42.52 -9.31 -1.20
N LYS A 155 -42.97 -8.57 -0.18
CA LYS A 155 -43.34 -7.16 -0.34
C LYS A 155 -42.12 -6.30 -0.70
N LYS A 156 -42.34 -5.26 -1.49
CA LYS A 156 -41.37 -4.21 -1.86
C LYS A 156 -40.11 -4.73 -2.58
N ARG A 157 -40.23 -5.82 -3.33
CA ARG A 157 -39.14 -6.35 -4.17
C ARG A 157 -39.62 -6.53 -5.60
N TYR A 158 -39.04 -5.77 -6.53
CA TYR A 158 -39.38 -5.85 -7.95
C TYR A 158 -38.30 -5.21 -8.81
N ALA A 159 -38.19 -5.68 -10.05
CA ALA A 159 -37.34 -5.13 -11.10
C ALA A 159 -38.21 -4.80 -12.31
N VAL A 160 -38.10 -3.58 -12.83
CA VAL A 160 -38.90 -3.06 -13.94
C VAL A 160 -37.97 -2.54 -15.03
N PHE A 161 -38.28 -2.87 -16.28
CA PHE A 161 -37.48 -2.53 -17.45
C PHE A 161 -38.25 -1.70 -18.47
N ASN A 162 -37.56 -0.74 -19.06
CA ASN A 162 -38.04 0.07 -20.18
C ASN A 162 -37.97 -0.70 -21.51
N PHE A 163 -38.64 -0.20 -22.54
CA PHE A 163 -38.64 -0.80 -23.88
C PHE A 163 -37.27 -0.77 -24.57
N ASP A 164 -36.40 0.17 -24.21
CA ASP A 164 -35.01 0.23 -24.67
C ASP A 164 -34.11 -0.83 -24.00
N GLY A 165 -34.63 -1.60 -23.05
CA GLY A 165 -33.88 -2.59 -22.27
C GLY A 165 -33.14 -2.02 -21.05
N SER A 166 -33.25 -0.72 -20.79
CA SER A 166 -32.68 -0.10 -19.59
C SER A 166 -33.49 -0.47 -18.34
N LEU A 167 -32.80 -0.57 -17.20
CA LEU A 167 -33.43 -0.83 -15.92
C LEU A 167 -34.09 0.46 -15.42
N ALA A 168 -35.43 0.50 -15.42
CA ALA A 168 -36.20 1.65 -14.98
C ALA A 168 -36.20 1.78 -13.45
N GLU A 169 -36.55 0.69 -12.77
CA GLU A 169 -36.63 0.69 -11.32
C GLU A 169 -36.25 -0.67 -10.72
N LEU A 170 -35.42 -0.63 -9.68
CA LEU A 170 -35.03 -1.80 -8.88
C LEU A 170 -35.21 -1.49 -7.40
N LYS A 171 -36.06 -2.25 -6.73
CA LYS A 171 -36.39 -2.08 -5.31
C LYS A 171 -36.23 -3.36 -4.52
N GLY A 172 -35.77 -3.20 -3.28
CA GLY A 172 -35.76 -4.25 -2.26
C GLY A 172 -34.74 -5.37 -2.43
N PHE A 173 -34.16 -5.55 -3.63
CA PHE A 173 -33.13 -6.54 -3.91
C PHE A 173 -31.76 -6.23 -3.28
N GLU A 174 -31.02 -7.29 -2.99
CA GLU A 174 -29.70 -7.28 -2.37
C GLU A 174 -28.66 -6.49 -3.19
N LEU A 175 -28.79 -6.45 -4.52
CA LEU A 175 -27.95 -5.66 -5.43
C LEU A 175 -27.82 -4.19 -5.01
N LYS A 176 -28.92 -3.55 -4.58
CA LYS A 176 -28.95 -2.13 -4.18
C LYS A 176 -28.68 -1.92 -2.68
N ARG A 177 -28.65 -3.00 -1.89
CA ARG A 177 -28.39 -2.93 -0.45
C ARG A 177 -26.90 -2.81 -0.17
N ARG A 178 -26.57 -2.03 0.86
CA ARG A 178 -25.20 -1.96 1.39
C ARG A 178 -24.95 -3.22 2.21
N GLY A 179 -23.89 -3.94 1.87
CA GLY A 179 -23.29 -4.94 2.75
C GLY A 179 -23.74 -6.40 2.65
N GLU A 180 -24.75 -6.68 1.85
CA GLU A 180 -25.13 -8.07 1.52
C GLU A 180 -23.98 -8.82 0.83
N LEU A 181 -24.06 -10.15 0.83
CA LEU A 181 -23.08 -11.05 0.21
C LEU A 181 -22.79 -10.66 -1.26
N GLN A 182 -21.53 -10.41 -1.59
CA GLN A 182 -21.13 -9.92 -2.90
C GLN A 182 -21.48 -10.88 -4.04
N LEU A 183 -21.32 -12.19 -3.82
CA LEU A 183 -21.80 -13.26 -4.72
C LEU A 183 -23.26 -13.07 -5.15
N ILE A 184 -24.16 -12.76 -4.21
CA ILE A 184 -25.60 -12.60 -4.50
C ILE A 184 -25.84 -11.33 -5.31
N LYS A 185 -25.06 -10.27 -5.05
CA LYS A 185 -25.17 -9.01 -5.78
C LYS A 185 -24.74 -9.19 -7.24
N ASN A 186 -23.61 -9.86 -7.45
CA ASN A 186 -23.12 -10.17 -8.80
C ASN A 186 -24.11 -11.08 -9.53
N PHE A 187 -24.59 -12.14 -8.87
CA PHE A 187 -25.63 -13.01 -9.40
C PHE A 187 -26.89 -12.24 -9.81
N GLN A 188 -27.39 -11.34 -8.96
CA GLN A 188 -28.57 -10.52 -9.27
C GLN A 188 -28.34 -9.55 -10.44
N SER A 189 -27.16 -8.95 -10.52
CA SER A 189 -26.78 -8.06 -11.62
C SER A 189 -26.81 -8.78 -12.97
N ASP A 190 -26.34 -10.03 -13.00
CA ASP A 190 -26.28 -10.82 -14.23
C ASP A 190 -27.66 -11.33 -14.66
N ILE A 191 -28.46 -11.86 -13.72
CA ILE A 191 -29.75 -12.48 -14.05
C ILE A 191 -30.78 -11.46 -14.55
N PHE A 192 -30.80 -10.23 -14.02
CA PHE A 192 -31.90 -9.30 -14.31
C PHE A 192 -31.95 -8.88 -15.78
N LYS A 193 -30.80 -8.77 -16.45
CA LYS A 193 -30.74 -8.46 -17.88
C LYS A 193 -31.23 -9.62 -18.74
N LEU A 194 -30.95 -10.86 -18.32
CA LEU A 194 -31.29 -12.08 -19.04
C LEU A 194 -32.79 -12.39 -19.02
N PHE A 195 -33.55 -11.81 -18.08
CA PHE A 195 -35.03 -11.89 -18.11
C PHE A 195 -35.66 -11.14 -19.30
N LEU A 196 -34.86 -10.40 -20.09
CA LEU A 196 -35.31 -9.77 -21.32
C LEU A 196 -35.10 -10.64 -22.56
N ASP A 197 -34.40 -11.77 -22.42
CA ASP A 197 -34.08 -12.69 -23.51
C ASP A 197 -35.16 -13.78 -23.63
N GLY A 198 -35.35 -14.27 -24.87
CA GLY A 198 -36.30 -15.33 -25.19
C GLY A 198 -37.65 -14.84 -25.70
N ASP A 199 -38.20 -15.55 -26.68
CA ASP A 199 -39.50 -15.23 -27.28
C ASP A 199 -40.69 -15.89 -26.56
N THR A 200 -40.40 -16.89 -25.71
CA THR A 200 -41.39 -17.60 -24.87
C THR A 200 -41.01 -17.54 -23.40
N LEU A 201 -41.98 -17.77 -22.51
CA LEU A 201 -41.76 -17.75 -21.07
C LEU A 201 -40.77 -18.84 -20.64
N GLU A 202 -40.85 -20.03 -21.25
CA GLU A 202 -39.94 -21.15 -21.02
C GLU A 202 -38.51 -20.81 -21.49
N GLY A 203 -38.38 -20.19 -22.67
CA GLY A 203 -37.08 -19.76 -23.21
C GLY A 203 -36.40 -18.69 -22.35
N CYS A 204 -37.19 -17.76 -21.79
CA CYS A 204 -36.71 -16.78 -20.81
C CYS A 204 -36.18 -17.47 -19.55
N TYR A 205 -36.96 -18.37 -18.93
CA TYR A 205 -36.53 -19.08 -17.73
C TYR A 205 -35.31 -19.97 -17.98
N GLN A 206 -35.19 -20.58 -19.16
CA GLN A 206 -34.03 -21.40 -19.53
C GLN A 206 -32.74 -20.56 -19.64
N SER A 207 -32.83 -19.36 -20.22
CA SER A 207 -31.70 -18.43 -20.34
C SER A 207 -31.16 -18.02 -18.96
N VAL A 208 -32.08 -17.71 -18.04
CA VAL A 208 -31.75 -17.39 -16.64
C VAL A 208 -31.19 -18.61 -15.90
N ALA A 209 -31.72 -19.81 -16.16
CA ALA A 209 -31.26 -21.05 -15.54
C ALA A 209 -29.82 -21.44 -15.93
N ASN A 210 -29.41 -21.20 -17.17
CA ASN A 210 -28.04 -21.45 -17.62
C ASN A 210 -27.02 -20.66 -16.78
N VAL A 211 -27.33 -19.39 -16.49
CA VAL A 211 -26.48 -18.54 -15.65
C VAL A 211 -26.54 -18.96 -14.18
N ALA A 212 -27.71 -19.35 -13.67
CA ALA A 212 -27.81 -19.93 -12.33
C ALA A 212 -26.95 -21.19 -12.17
N ASN A 213 -26.92 -22.08 -13.16
CA ASN A 213 -26.05 -23.26 -13.16
C ASN A 213 -24.57 -22.88 -13.18
N ARG A 214 -24.16 -21.90 -13.99
CA ARG A 214 -22.76 -21.41 -14.00
C ARG A 214 -22.32 -20.91 -12.63
N TRP A 215 -23.17 -20.15 -11.94
CA TRP A 215 -22.87 -19.66 -10.59
C TRP A 215 -22.87 -20.78 -9.54
N LEU A 216 -23.70 -21.82 -9.71
CA LEU A 216 -23.63 -23.03 -8.88
C LEU A 216 -22.35 -23.83 -9.14
N ASP A 217 -21.85 -23.87 -10.37
CA ASP A 217 -20.58 -24.55 -10.69
C ASP A 217 -19.38 -23.90 -10.00
N VAL A 218 -19.35 -22.57 -9.89
CA VAL A 218 -18.31 -21.87 -9.14
C VAL A 218 -18.27 -22.31 -7.66
N LEU A 219 -19.44 -22.52 -7.05
CA LEU A 219 -19.53 -22.99 -5.66
C LEU A 219 -19.24 -24.49 -5.53
N ASP A 220 -19.76 -25.32 -6.42
CA ASP A 220 -19.58 -26.77 -6.37
C ASP A 220 -18.12 -27.16 -6.68
N THR A 221 -17.42 -26.40 -7.53
CA THR A 221 -15.97 -26.55 -7.79
C THR A 221 -15.09 -25.88 -6.73
N ARG A 222 -15.68 -25.26 -5.70
CA ARG A 222 -14.99 -24.54 -4.61
C ARG A 222 -14.04 -23.45 -5.12
N GLY A 223 -14.41 -22.77 -6.20
CA GLY A 223 -13.63 -21.65 -6.76
C GLY A 223 -12.22 -22.02 -7.20
N LYS A 224 -12.00 -23.24 -7.72
CA LYS A 224 -10.69 -23.68 -8.24
C LYS A 224 -10.15 -22.82 -9.38
N MET A 225 -11.05 -22.26 -10.19
CA MET A 225 -10.72 -21.42 -11.35
C MET A 225 -10.60 -19.92 -11.00
N LEU A 226 -10.75 -19.55 -9.73
CA LEU A 226 -10.63 -18.17 -9.26
C LEU A 226 -9.38 -18.04 -8.41
N GLU A 227 -8.72 -16.88 -8.52
CA GLU A 227 -7.64 -16.47 -7.64
C GLU A 227 -8.13 -16.26 -6.20
N ASP A 228 -7.22 -16.31 -5.23
CA ASP A 228 -7.55 -16.23 -3.81
C ASP A 228 -8.18 -14.88 -3.43
N GLU A 229 -7.69 -13.77 -4.00
CA GLU A 229 -8.21 -12.43 -3.71
C GLU A 229 -9.63 -12.26 -4.26
N ASP A 230 -9.85 -12.65 -5.51
CA ASP A 230 -11.17 -12.63 -6.17
C ASP A 230 -12.17 -13.52 -5.44
N LEU A 231 -11.73 -14.71 -5.00
CA LEU A 231 -12.55 -15.62 -4.23
C LEU A 231 -12.97 -15.01 -2.89
N ILE A 232 -12.02 -14.40 -2.16
CA ILE A 232 -12.31 -13.76 -0.87
C ILE A 232 -13.28 -12.59 -1.07
N GLU A 233 -13.10 -11.75 -2.09
CA GLU A 233 -14.02 -10.64 -2.37
C GLU A 233 -15.43 -11.15 -2.73
N LEU A 234 -15.52 -12.19 -3.55
CA LEU A 234 -16.79 -12.77 -3.97
C LEU A 234 -17.59 -13.37 -2.80
N ILE A 235 -16.90 -14.08 -1.90
CA ILE A 235 -17.50 -14.79 -0.75
C ILE A 235 -17.67 -13.89 0.49
N CYS A 236 -17.03 -12.71 0.49
CA CYS A 236 -17.12 -11.75 1.58
C CYS A 236 -18.54 -11.20 1.75
N GLU A 237 -18.99 -11.13 3.00
CA GLU A 237 -20.13 -10.31 3.42
C GLU A 237 -19.61 -9.09 4.19
N ASN A 238 -20.18 -7.91 3.96
CA ASN A 238 -19.69 -6.67 4.55
C ASN A 238 -20.78 -6.00 5.38
N ARG A 239 -20.76 -6.13 6.70
CA ARG A 239 -21.79 -5.49 7.55
C ARG A 239 -21.22 -4.36 8.39
N SER A 240 -21.80 -3.17 8.28
CA SER A 240 -21.46 -2.04 9.13
C SER A 240 -22.19 -2.11 10.47
N MET A 241 -21.46 -1.94 11.58
CA MET A 241 -22.06 -1.81 12.91
C MET A 241 -22.49 -0.36 13.18
N SER A 242 -23.72 -0.15 13.63
CA SER A 242 -24.23 1.20 13.93
C SER A 242 -23.73 1.77 15.26
N LYS A 243 -23.36 0.89 16.20
CA LYS A 243 -22.89 1.23 17.55
C LYS A 243 -21.47 0.68 17.77
N SER A 244 -20.82 1.09 18.87
CA SER A 244 -19.54 0.51 19.29
C SER A 244 -19.75 -0.92 19.82
N LEU A 245 -18.67 -1.70 19.89
CA LEU A 245 -18.75 -3.10 20.33
C LEU A 245 -19.27 -3.24 21.77
N GLU A 246 -18.90 -2.31 22.66
CA GLU A 246 -19.31 -2.31 24.07
C GLU A 246 -20.83 -2.12 24.24
N GLU A 247 -21.47 -1.31 23.40
CA GLU A 247 -22.91 -1.03 23.46
C GLU A 247 -23.79 -2.24 23.08
N TYR A 248 -23.21 -3.26 22.42
CA TYR A 248 -23.93 -4.47 22.03
C TYR A 248 -23.96 -5.56 23.14
N GLY A 249 -23.09 -5.48 24.15
CA GLY A 249 -23.05 -6.44 25.26
C GLY A 249 -22.97 -7.91 24.82
N ASP A 250 -23.93 -8.72 25.28
CA ASP A 250 -23.99 -10.17 25.04
C ASP A 250 -24.78 -10.58 23.79
N GLN A 251 -25.18 -9.63 22.94
CA GLN A 251 -25.86 -9.96 21.70
C GLN A 251 -24.95 -10.78 20.77
N LYS A 252 -25.51 -11.83 20.16
CA LYS A 252 -24.79 -12.69 19.21
C LYS A 252 -25.18 -12.32 17.78
N SER A 253 -24.21 -11.90 16.98
CA SER A 253 -24.36 -11.72 15.53
C SER A 253 -23.02 -11.96 14.84
N THR A 254 -23.05 -12.24 13.53
CA THR A 254 -21.83 -12.38 12.73
C THR A 254 -20.95 -11.14 12.83
N SER A 255 -21.53 -9.95 12.70
CA SER A 255 -20.82 -8.66 12.82
C SER A 255 -20.14 -8.47 14.18
N ILE A 256 -20.80 -8.86 15.28
CA ILE A 256 -20.25 -8.75 16.64
C ILE A 256 -19.07 -9.72 16.81
N THR A 257 -19.21 -10.97 16.35
CA THR A 257 -18.10 -11.94 16.39
C THR A 257 -16.92 -11.46 15.56
N THR A 258 -17.16 -10.94 14.36
CA THR A 258 -16.10 -10.35 13.53
C THR A 258 -15.44 -9.17 14.21
N ALA A 259 -16.20 -8.27 14.83
CA ALA A 259 -15.64 -7.14 15.57
C ALA A 259 -14.80 -7.59 16.77
N LYS A 260 -15.27 -8.57 17.56
CA LYS A 260 -14.49 -9.19 18.65
C LYS A 260 -13.18 -9.77 18.12
N ARG A 261 -13.23 -10.54 17.03
CA ARG A 261 -12.05 -11.14 16.38
C ARG A 261 -11.10 -10.08 15.82
N LEU A 262 -11.61 -8.99 15.23
CA LEU A 262 -10.80 -7.86 14.77
C LEU A 262 -10.14 -7.13 15.94
N GLY A 263 -10.84 -6.94 17.06
CA GLY A 263 -10.26 -6.38 18.28
C GLY A 263 -9.13 -7.25 18.85
N GLU A 264 -9.33 -8.57 18.88
CA GLU A 264 -8.29 -9.52 19.31
C GLU A 264 -7.08 -9.61 18.36
N PHE A 265 -7.31 -9.36 17.06
CA PHE A 265 -6.32 -9.50 16.00
C PHE A 265 -5.55 -8.20 15.71
N LEU A 266 -6.22 -7.04 15.69
CA LEU A 266 -5.65 -5.73 15.34
C LEU A 266 -5.56 -4.76 16.52
N GLY A 267 -6.08 -5.16 17.70
CA GLY A 267 -6.10 -4.36 18.92
C GLY A 267 -7.44 -3.66 19.18
N GLU A 268 -7.68 -3.33 20.45
CA GLU A 268 -8.93 -2.73 20.94
C GLU A 268 -9.25 -1.35 20.34
N GLU A 269 -8.26 -0.65 19.79
CA GLU A 269 -8.45 0.69 19.21
C GLU A 269 -9.42 0.69 18.01
N MET A 270 -9.45 -0.41 17.23
CA MET A 270 -10.32 -0.53 16.05
C MET A 270 -11.81 -0.63 16.38
N VAL A 271 -12.16 -1.07 17.59
CA VAL A 271 -13.55 -1.37 18.00
C VAL A 271 -14.17 -0.31 18.90
N LYS A 272 -13.42 0.75 19.23
CA LYS A 272 -13.87 1.89 20.05
C LYS A 272 -14.87 2.77 19.31
N ASP A 273 -14.57 3.08 18.04
CA ASP A 273 -15.38 3.98 17.24
C ASP A 273 -16.62 3.26 16.67
N LYS A 274 -17.72 4.01 16.52
CA LYS A 274 -18.96 3.52 15.87
C LYS A 274 -18.75 3.45 14.35
N GLY A 275 -19.52 2.61 13.66
CA GLY A 275 -19.48 2.53 12.20
C GLY A 275 -18.49 1.52 11.62
N LEU A 276 -17.93 0.61 12.45
CA LEU A 276 -16.97 -0.40 11.99
C LEU A 276 -17.58 -1.26 10.87
N ALA A 277 -16.88 -1.34 9.73
CA ALA A 277 -17.22 -2.22 8.62
C ALA A 277 -16.63 -3.62 8.85
N CYS A 278 -17.48 -4.55 9.30
CA CYS A 278 -17.10 -5.93 9.53
C CYS A 278 -17.20 -6.71 8.21
N LYS A 279 -16.06 -6.87 7.55
CA LYS A 279 -15.90 -7.79 6.42
C LYS A 279 -15.55 -9.19 6.93
N TYR A 280 -16.39 -10.18 6.63
CA TYR A 280 -16.18 -11.54 7.12
C TYR A 280 -16.56 -12.60 6.09
N ILE A 281 -16.03 -13.80 6.33
CA ILE A 281 -16.44 -15.05 5.71
C ILE A 281 -16.94 -16.03 6.78
N ILE A 282 -17.78 -17.00 6.38
CA ILE A 282 -18.24 -18.06 7.28
C ILE A 282 -17.35 -19.30 7.10
N ALA A 283 -16.78 -19.77 8.19
CA ALA A 283 -15.99 -20.99 8.21
C ALA A 283 -16.85 -22.23 8.47
N ASP A 284 -16.43 -23.37 7.93
CA ASP A 284 -17.03 -24.69 8.21
C ASP A 284 -16.93 -25.00 9.72
N ARG A 285 -15.72 -24.90 10.26
CA ARG A 285 -15.41 -25.21 11.66
C ARG A 285 -15.62 -24.01 12.60
N PRO A 286 -15.96 -24.23 13.89
CA PRO A 286 -16.17 -25.51 14.56
C PRO A 286 -17.45 -26.23 14.13
N LEU A 287 -17.39 -27.56 14.00
CA LEU A 287 -18.55 -28.39 13.64
C LEU A 287 -19.66 -28.22 14.68
N ASN A 288 -20.91 -28.15 14.21
CA ASN A 288 -22.13 -27.92 15.01
C ASN A 288 -22.23 -26.54 15.72
N ALA A 289 -21.30 -25.61 15.45
CA ALA A 289 -21.42 -24.25 15.98
C ALA A 289 -22.41 -23.40 15.15
N PRO A 290 -23.15 -22.47 15.78
CA PRO A 290 -24.04 -21.57 15.05
C PRO A 290 -23.24 -20.67 14.10
N VAL A 291 -23.85 -20.27 12.97
CA VAL A 291 -23.24 -19.40 11.95
C VAL A 291 -22.66 -18.11 12.55
N THR A 292 -23.28 -17.59 13.61
CA THR A 292 -22.83 -16.37 14.32
C THR A 292 -21.44 -16.51 14.93
N GLU A 293 -21.03 -17.71 15.35
CA GLU A 293 -19.72 -17.98 15.99
C GLU A 293 -18.65 -18.39 14.95
N ARG A 294 -19.07 -18.72 13.73
CA ARG A 294 -18.19 -19.16 12.63
C ARG A 294 -17.67 -18.04 11.72
N ALA A 295 -18.00 -16.77 12.02
CA ALA A 295 -17.63 -15.61 11.21
C ALA A 295 -16.16 -15.18 11.38
N ILE A 296 -15.30 -15.34 10.36
CA ILE A 296 -13.88 -15.00 10.37
C ILE A 296 -13.62 -13.69 9.59
N PRO A 297 -12.87 -12.72 10.15
CA PRO A 297 -12.52 -11.50 9.43
C PRO A 297 -11.59 -11.78 8.24
N THR A 298 -11.88 -11.19 7.07
CA THR A 298 -11.08 -11.41 5.85
C THR A 298 -9.62 -10.94 5.99
N ALA A 299 -9.37 -9.93 6.83
CA ALA A 299 -8.04 -9.39 7.10
C ALA A 299 -7.02 -10.41 7.62
N ILE A 300 -7.45 -11.57 8.13
CA ILE A 300 -6.52 -12.63 8.56
C ILE A 300 -5.80 -13.27 7.38
N PHE A 301 -6.41 -13.33 6.20
CA PHE A 301 -5.84 -13.98 5.03
C PHE A 301 -4.69 -13.18 4.41
N SER A 302 -4.65 -11.87 4.62
CA SER A 302 -3.55 -10.97 4.22
C SER A 302 -2.41 -10.87 5.24
N SER A 303 -2.48 -11.60 6.36
CA SER A 303 -1.48 -11.53 7.44
C SER A 303 -0.39 -12.61 7.35
N ASP A 304 0.77 -12.34 7.98
CA ASP A 304 1.90 -13.27 8.08
C ASP A 304 1.46 -14.67 8.56
N ILE A 305 2.06 -15.72 8.00
CA ILE A 305 1.69 -17.13 8.25
C ILE A 305 1.68 -17.49 9.75
N ALA A 306 2.64 -16.98 10.52
CA ALA A 306 2.73 -17.23 11.96
C ALA A 306 1.56 -16.61 12.75
N VAL A 307 1.05 -15.47 12.29
CA VAL A 307 -0.11 -14.80 12.91
C VAL A 307 -1.40 -15.49 12.47
N LYS A 308 -1.51 -15.76 11.16
CA LYS A 308 -2.62 -16.49 10.55
C LYS A 308 -2.85 -17.83 11.25
N SER A 309 -1.80 -18.62 11.46
CA SER A 309 -1.90 -19.93 12.12
C SER A 309 -2.37 -19.83 13.56
N LYS A 310 -1.84 -18.89 14.34
CA LYS A 310 -2.21 -18.68 15.75
C LYS A 310 -3.70 -18.37 15.92
N TYR A 311 -4.22 -17.42 15.14
CA TYR A 311 -5.62 -17.00 15.28
C TYR A 311 -6.61 -17.95 14.61
N LEU A 312 -6.28 -18.52 13.44
CA LEU A 312 -7.16 -19.50 12.79
C LEU A 312 -7.29 -20.78 13.63
N ARG A 313 -6.20 -21.32 14.19
CA ARG A 313 -6.28 -22.49 15.10
C ARG A 313 -7.19 -22.21 16.30
N ARG A 314 -7.13 -20.99 16.84
CA ARG A 314 -7.99 -20.57 17.97
C ARG A 314 -9.46 -20.41 17.56
N TRP A 315 -9.74 -19.75 16.43
CA TRP A 315 -11.11 -19.45 16.00
C TRP A 315 -11.84 -20.66 15.41
N LEU A 316 -11.13 -21.59 14.79
CA LEU A 316 -11.65 -22.85 14.26
C LEU A 316 -11.71 -23.96 15.32
N ALA A 317 -11.16 -23.70 16.53
CA ALA A 317 -11.00 -24.68 17.61
C ALA A 317 -10.25 -25.96 17.18
N ASP A 318 -9.28 -25.81 16.27
CA ASP A 318 -8.52 -26.92 15.69
C ASP A 318 -7.01 -26.64 15.82
N PRO A 319 -6.34 -27.17 16.87
CA PRO A 319 -4.90 -27.02 17.07
C PRO A 319 -4.04 -27.74 16.01
N SER A 320 -4.61 -28.76 15.34
CA SER A 320 -3.92 -29.59 14.33
C SER A 320 -3.99 -29.04 12.91
N LEU A 321 -4.54 -27.84 12.72
CA LEU A 321 -4.64 -27.21 11.42
C LEU A 321 -3.26 -26.83 10.87
N ASP A 322 -2.87 -27.48 9.77
CA ASP A 322 -1.63 -27.20 9.04
C ASP A 322 -1.86 -26.57 7.65
N VAL A 323 -3.08 -26.69 7.11
CA VAL A 323 -3.48 -26.08 5.83
C VAL A 323 -4.23 -24.77 6.10
N PHE A 324 -3.70 -23.65 5.58
CA PHE A 324 -4.26 -22.29 5.77
C PHE A 324 -4.88 -21.68 4.50
N ASP A 325 -5.15 -22.51 3.49
CA ASP A 325 -5.84 -22.11 2.26
C ASP A 325 -7.30 -21.71 2.58
N PRO A 326 -7.76 -20.50 2.19
CA PRO A 326 -9.15 -20.06 2.34
C PRO A 326 -10.18 -21.11 1.90
N ARG A 327 -9.94 -21.84 0.80
CA ARG A 327 -10.89 -22.83 0.24
C ARG A 327 -11.17 -23.99 1.20
N SER A 328 -10.22 -24.32 2.07
CA SER A 328 -10.34 -25.38 3.09
C SER A 328 -11.08 -24.94 4.37
N ILE A 329 -11.21 -23.62 4.56
CA ILE A 329 -11.78 -23.02 5.77
C ILE A 329 -13.23 -22.60 5.53
N ILE A 330 -13.55 -22.11 4.33
CA ILE A 330 -14.88 -21.62 3.94
C ILE A 330 -15.95 -22.72 4.03
N ASP A 331 -17.11 -22.39 4.62
CA ASP A 331 -18.30 -23.24 4.58
C ASP A 331 -19.03 -23.11 3.24
N TRP A 332 -18.63 -23.92 2.26
CA TRP A 332 -19.25 -23.93 0.92
C TRP A 332 -20.74 -24.28 0.95
N ASN A 333 -21.19 -25.10 1.89
CA ASN A 333 -22.60 -25.49 2.00
C ASN A 333 -23.46 -24.31 2.43
N TYR A 334 -22.98 -23.50 3.39
CA TYR A 334 -23.66 -22.27 3.79
C TYR A 334 -23.88 -21.31 2.61
N TYR A 335 -22.84 -21.06 1.81
CA TYR A 335 -22.93 -20.18 0.64
C TYR A 335 -23.80 -20.77 -0.47
N ARG A 336 -23.76 -22.09 -0.66
CA ARG A 336 -24.63 -22.82 -1.59
C ARG A 336 -26.10 -22.71 -1.21
N GLU A 337 -26.45 -22.90 0.06
CA GLU A 337 -27.82 -22.73 0.57
C GLU A 337 -28.32 -21.29 0.42
N ARG A 338 -27.45 -20.31 0.68
CA ARG A 338 -27.76 -18.88 0.49
C ARG A 338 -28.06 -18.56 -0.98
N LEU A 339 -27.26 -19.07 -1.91
CA LEU A 339 -27.49 -18.87 -3.34
C LEU A 339 -28.76 -19.62 -3.82
N ALA A 340 -28.90 -20.89 -3.44
CA ALA A 340 -30.09 -21.70 -3.73
C ALA A 340 -31.38 -21.04 -3.21
N SER A 341 -31.31 -20.38 -2.05
CA SER A 341 -32.40 -19.59 -1.50
C SER A 341 -32.82 -18.43 -2.40
N VAL A 342 -31.88 -17.76 -3.03
CA VAL A 342 -32.18 -16.68 -3.98
C VAL A 342 -32.70 -17.23 -5.30
N VAL A 343 -32.11 -18.31 -5.81
CA VAL A 343 -32.59 -19.04 -6.99
C VAL A 343 -34.05 -19.48 -6.80
N GLN A 344 -34.40 -20.03 -5.63
CA GLN A 344 -35.80 -20.39 -5.32
C GLN A 344 -36.74 -19.19 -5.37
N LYS A 345 -36.38 -18.08 -4.71
CA LYS A 345 -37.24 -16.89 -4.60
C LYS A 345 -37.45 -16.16 -5.94
N ILE A 346 -36.42 -16.12 -6.80
CA ILE A 346 -36.43 -15.32 -8.03
C ILE A 346 -36.80 -16.17 -9.27
N ILE A 347 -36.39 -17.44 -9.30
CA ILE A 347 -36.48 -18.29 -10.50
C ILE A 347 -37.50 -19.41 -10.28
N THR A 348 -37.21 -20.37 -9.39
CA THR A 348 -37.93 -21.66 -9.41
C THR A 348 -39.36 -21.55 -8.87
N ILE A 349 -39.60 -20.81 -7.79
CA ILE A 349 -40.97 -20.67 -7.25
C ILE A 349 -41.85 -19.83 -8.19
N PRO A 350 -41.40 -18.66 -8.71
CA PRO A 350 -42.18 -17.92 -9.72
C PRO A 350 -42.46 -18.75 -10.98
N ALA A 351 -41.49 -19.52 -11.49
CA ALA A 351 -41.68 -20.39 -12.65
C ALA A 351 -42.82 -21.40 -12.42
N ALA A 352 -42.79 -22.11 -11.29
CA ALA A 352 -43.83 -23.09 -10.94
C ALA A 352 -45.23 -22.45 -10.76
N LEU A 353 -45.30 -21.22 -10.24
CA LEU A 353 -46.57 -20.48 -10.10
C LEU A 353 -47.10 -19.94 -11.44
N GLN A 354 -46.25 -19.87 -12.46
CA GLN A 354 -46.59 -19.50 -13.83
C GLN A 354 -46.72 -20.72 -14.76
N ASP A 355 -46.80 -21.93 -14.19
CA ASP A 355 -46.96 -23.19 -14.90
C ASP A 355 -45.79 -23.60 -15.79
N VAL A 356 -44.57 -23.21 -15.41
CA VAL A 356 -43.31 -23.64 -16.04
C VAL A 356 -42.62 -24.67 -15.15
N ASP A 357 -42.11 -25.76 -15.75
CA ASP A 357 -41.33 -26.79 -15.05
C ASP A 357 -40.07 -26.21 -14.41
N ASN A 358 -39.50 -26.90 -13.41
CA ASN A 358 -38.32 -26.40 -12.69
C ASN A 358 -37.13 -26.19 -13.65
N PRO A 359 -36.73 -24.93 -13.93
CA PRO A 359 -35.70 -24.66 -14.92
C PRO A 359 -34.29 -24.91 -14.36
N VAL A 360 -34.14 -25.04 -13.03
CA VAL A 360 -32.86 -25.35 -12.36
C VAL A 360 -33.02 -26.61 -11.49
N PRO A 361 -32.92 -27.82 -12.07
CA PRO A 361 -33.16 -29.08 -11.34
C PRO A 361 -32.22 -29.32 -10.16
N ARG A 362 -31.00 -28.75 -10.18
CA ARG A 362 -30.02 -28.83 -9.08
C ARG A 362 -30.51 -28.19 -7.78
N VAL A 363 -31.51 -27.31 -7.86
CA VAL A 363 -32.15 -26.66 -6.72
C VAL A 363 -33.60 -27.14 -6.66
N ALA A 364 -33.87 -28.06 -5.74
CA ALA A 364 -35.21 -28.58 -5.52
C ALA A 364 -36.19 -27.49 -5.02
N HIS A 365 -37.48 -27.65 -5.33
CA HIS A 365 -38.53 -26.82 -4.76
C HIS A 365 -38.72 -27.09 -3.26
N PRO A 366 -39.28 -26.13 -2.50
CA PRO A 366 -39.77 -26.42 -1.16
C PRO A 366 -40.86 -27.51 -1.18
N ASP A 367 -40.91 -28.34 -0.13
CA ASP A 367 -41.81 -29.51 -0.06
C ASP A 367 -43.28 -29.19 -0.35
N TRP A 368 -43.78 -28.04 0.12
CA TRP A 368 -45.18 -27.63 -0.10
C TRP A 368 -45.49 -27.40 -1.59
N LEU A 369 -44.53 -26.84 -2.33
CA LEU A 369 -44.68 -26.54 -3.75
C LEU A 369 -44.55 -27.81 -4.56
N GLN A 370 -43.61 -28.69 -4.20
CA GLN A 370 -43.47 -30.01 -4.83
C GLN A 370 -44.75 -30.83 -4.65
N ARG A 371 -45.29 -30.91 -3.42
CA ARG A 371 -46.59 -31.57 -3.15
C ARG A 371 -47.72 -31.00 -4.01
N LYS A 372 -47.75 -29.69 -4.22
CA LYS A 372 -48.78 -29.04 -5.05
C LYS A 372 -48.65 -29.39 -6.53
N ILE A 373 -47.43 -29.48 -7.05
CA ILE A 373 -47.14 -29.92 -8.42
C ILE A 373 -47.52 -31.40 -8.56
N ASP A 374 -47.16 -32.24 -7.61
CA ASP A 374 -47.45 -33.67 -7.62
C ASP A 374 -48.97 -33.92 -7.63
N ILE A 375 -49.75 -33.21 -6.79
CA ILE A 375 -51.22 -33.27 -6.78
C ILE A 375 -51.82 -32.80 -8.11
N ARG A 376 -51.22 -31.81 -8.76
CA ARG A 376 -51.70 -31.29 -10.05
C ARG A 376 -51.42 -32.27 -11.20
N ASN A 377 -50.26 -32.89 -11.18
CA ASN A 377 -49.80 -33.83 -12.21
C ASN A 377 -50.36 -35.25 -12.01
N ASP A 378 -50.96 -35.53 -10.85
CA ASP A 378 -51.64 -36.80 -10.59
C ASP A 378 -52.85 -36.99 -11.53
N LYS A 379 -52.73 -37.99 -12.41
CA LYS A 379 -53.79 -38.37 -13.37
C LYS A 379 -55.00 -39.00 -12.66
N MET A 380 -54.80 -39.56 -11.47
CA MET A 380 -55.85 -40.19 -10.65
C MET A 380 -56.24 -39.24 -9.51
N LYS A 381 -57.14 -38.28 -9.78
CA LYS A 381 -57.62 -37.34 -8.76
C LYS A 381 -58.35 -38.09 -7.63
N GLN A 382 -57.66 -38.38 -6.53
CA GLN A 382 -58.28 -38.95 -5.34
C GLN A 382 -59.20 -37.88 -4.72
N THR A 383 -60.51 -38.04 -4.88
CA THR A 383 -61.49 -37.19 -4.19
C THR A 383 -61.39 -37.43 -2.69
N SER A 384 -61.21 -36.36 -1.91
CA SER A 384 -61.13 -36.45 -0.44
C SER A 384 -62.31 -37.24 0.13
N LEU A 385 -62.04 -38.15 1.06
CA LEU A 385 -63.04 -39.02 1.70
C LEU A 385 -64.21 -38.20 2.30
N THR A 386 -63.93 -36.98 2.73
CA THR A 386 -64.91 -35.98 3.22
C THR A 386 -65.99 -35.59 2.23
N LYS A 387 -65.79 -35.73 0.91
CA LYS A 387 -66.86 -35.52 -0.08
C LYS A 387 -67.87 -36.65 -0.12
N PHE A 388 -67.54 -37.84 0.40
CA PHE A 388 -68.43 -38.99 0.46
C PHE A 388 -69.22 -39.08 1.78
N PHE A 389 -68.91 -38.27 2.78
CA PHE A 389 -69.65 -38.23 4.04
C PHE A 389 -70.66 -37.07 4.03
N LYS A 390 -71.95 -37.40 3.95
CA LYS A 390 -73.02 -36.47 4.35
C LYS A 390 -73.14 -36.47 5.87
N THR A 391 -73.29 -35.30 6.46
CA THR A 391 -73.55 -35.12 7.90
C THR A 391 -74.80 -35.88 8.33
N ALA A 392 -74.67 -36.76 9.32
CA ALA A 392 -75.78 -37.51 9.88
C ALA A 392 -76.77 -36.59 10.63
N PRO A 393 -78.09 -36.90 10.65
CA PRO A 393 -79.06 -36.15 11.43
C PRO A 393 -78.73 -36.20 12.93
N LYS A 394 -78.95 -35.09 13.64
CA LYS A 394 -78.68 -35.00 15.08
C LYS A 394 -79.53 -36.03 15.85
N GLY A 395 -78.90 -37.07 16.38
CA GLY A 395 -79.52 -38.06 17.27
C GLY A 395 -79.03 -39.51 17.14
N SER A 396 -78.20 -39.87 16.17
CA SER A 396 -77.72 -41.26 16.02
C SER A 396 -76.54 -41.58 16.94
N LYS A 397 -76.68 -42.61 17.79
CA LYS A 397 -75.58 -43.21 18.57
C LYS A 397 -74.69 -44.07 17.65
N PRO A 398 -73.35 -44.04 17.80
CA PRO A 398 -72.46 -44.87 17.01
C PRO A 398 -72.57 -46.35 17.43
N VAL A 399 -72.68 -47.22 16.43
CA VAL A 399 -72.60 -48.69 16.59
C VAL A 399 -71.18 -49.11 16.21
N MET A 400 -70.43 -49.49 17.23
CA MET A 400 -69.34 -50.48 17.27
C MET A 400 -68.27 -50.04 18.27
N ALA A 401 -68.19 -50.83 19.33
CA ALA A 401 -67.13 -50.87 20.32
C ALA A 401 -66.00 -51.78 19.84
N ASP A 402 -64.83 -51.59 20.44
CA ASP A 402 -63.67 -52.49 20.48
C ASP A 402 -62.84 -52.68 19.21
N VAL A 403 -61.92 -51.73 18.95
CA VAL A 403 -60.48 -52.03 18.75
C VAL A 403 -59.66 -50.82 19.23
N THR A 404 -59.36 -50.77 20.53
CA THR A 404 -58.22 -50.01 21.05
C THR A 404 -56.98 -50.91 21.01
N ASN A 405 -55.86 -50.35 20.55
CA ASN A 405 -54.49 -50.88 20.51
C ASN A 405 -53.99 -51.33 19.13
N VAL A 406 -53.46 -50.36 18.37
CA VAL A 406 -52.25 -50.59 17.57
C VAL A 406 -51.24 -49.53 17.99
N GLN A 407 -50.08 -50.02 18.44
CA GLN A 407 -48.99 -49.27 19.05
C GLN A 407 -48.25 -48.42 18.01
N ASP A 408 -47.86 -47.22 18.42
CA ASP A 408 -47.01 -46.29 17.67
C ASP A 408 -45.53 -46.48 18.08
N ILE A 409 -44.60 -46.22 17.15
CA ILE A 409 -43.22 -46.70 17.17
C ILE A 409 -42.22 -45.72 17.83
N GLU A 410 -42.65 -44.96 18.84
CA GLU A 410 -41.74 -44.03 19.57
C GLU A 410 -41.72 -44.21 21.11
N ASP A 411 -42.37 -45.24 21.65
CA ASP A 411 -42.42 -45.52 23.10
C ASP A 411 -41.55 -46.71 23.58
N PHE A 412 -40.38 -46.92 22.96
CA PHE A 412 -39.34 -47.78 23.54
C PHE A 412 -38.21 -46.94 24.14
N GLY A 413 -38.36 -46.60 25.43
CA GLY A 413 -37.20 -46.41 26.30
C GLY A 413 -37.14 -45.08 27.04
N ASN A 414 -38.15 -44.77 27.84
CA ASN A 414 -37.93 -43.93 29.02
C ASN A 414 -38.83 -44.36 30.19
N GLY A 415 -38.25 -45.13 31.11
CA GLY A 415 -38.88 -45.56 32.35
C GLY A 415 -37.85 -46.09 33.33
N VAL A 416 -37.46 -45.24 34.28
CA VAL A 416 -36.53 -45.50 35.38
C VAL A 416 -37.19 -46.38 36.45
N VAL A 417 -36.53 -47.45 36.94
CA VAL A 417 -36.54 -47.83 38.38
C VAL A 417 -35.23 -48.54 38.76
N ALA A 418 -34.66 -48.09 39.87
CA ALA A 418 -33.46 -48.59 40.52
C ALA A 418 -33.65 -49.94 41.24
N LEU A 419 -32.57 -50.73 41.36
CA LEU A 419 -32.11 -51.29 42.64
C LEU A 419 -30.65 -51.73 42.53
N GLY A 420 -29.94 -51.68 43.65
CA GLY A 420 -28.50 -51.48 43.70
C GLY A 420 -27.62 -52.73 43.54
N SER A 421 -26.39 -52.47 43.13
CA SER A 421 -25.16 -53.15 43.58
C SER A 421 -23.98 -52.40 42.97
N GLY A 422 -23.23 -51.67 43.79
CA GLY A 422 -22.05 -50.95 43.33
C GLY A 422 -20.89 -51.90 43.04
N PRO A 423 -20.03 -51.55 42.06
CA PRO A 423 -18.61 -51.64 42.33
C PRO A 423 -17.81 -50.42 41.82
N LYS A 424 -17.12 -49.80 42.78
CA LYS A 424 -15.72 -49.34 42.73
C LYS A 424 -15.26 -48.64 41.43
N VAL A 425 -15.38 -47.30 41.41
CA VAL A 425 -14.58 -46.44 40.52
C VAL A 425 -13.15 -46.37 41.07
N GLY A 426 -12.21 -46.95 40.33
CA GLY A 426 -10.78 -46.82 40.57
C GLY A 426 -10.31 -45.39 40.32
N LYS A 427 -9.70 -44.79 41.34
CA LYS A 427 -9.05 -43.48 41.26
C LYS A 427 -7.72 -43.64 40.51
N VAL A 428 -7.72 -43.45 39.19
CA VAL A 428 -6.47 -43.37 38.42
C VAL A 428 -5.94 -41.94 38.52
N THR A 429 -5.02 -41.74 39.45
CA THR A 429 -4.12 -40.59 39.49
C THR A 429 -3.12 -40.70 38.35
N ALA A 430 -3.52 -40.28 37.14
CA ALA A 430 -2.57 -40.04 36.07
C ALA A 430 -1.74 -38.80 36.43
N ARG A 431 -0.55 -39.04 37.02
CA ARG A 431 0.53 -38.07 37.12
C ARG A 431 0.79 -37.50 35.72
N LYS A 432 0.34 -36.26 35.48
CA LYS A 432 0.84 -35.44 34.38
C LYS A 432 2.37 -35.37 34.54
N ARG A 433 3.10 -36.09 33.69
CA ARG A 433 4.53 -35.84 33.49
C ARG A 433 4.67 -34.36 33.17
N LYS A 434 5.39 -33.63 34.02
CA LYS A 434 6.02 -32.36 33.64
C LYS A 434 6.98 -32.67 32.49
N LEU A 435 6.48 -32.62 31.25
CA LEU A 435 7.30 -32.21 30.14
C LEU A 435 7.60 -30.75 30.40
N ALA A 436 8.88 -30.45 30.60
CA ALA A 436 9.37 -29.08 30.69
C ALA A 436 9.12 -28.41 29.33
N GLU A 437 7.90 -27.88 29.15
CA GLU A 437 7.64 -26.87 28.15
C GLU A 437 8.59 -25.72 28.46
N LYS A 438 9.52 -25.46 27.53
CA LYS A 438 10.20 -24.17 27.47
C LYS A 438 9.09 -23.13 27.39
N GLN A 439 8.76 -22.53 28.53
CA GLN A 439 7.83 -21.41 28.62
C GLN A 439 8.33 -20.34 27.65
N THR A 440 7.67 -20.21 26.51
CA THR A 440 7.84 -19.03 25.68
C THR A 440 7.38 -17.84 26.51
N SER A 441 8.24 -16.82 26.61
CA SER A 441 8.01 -15.54 27.32
C SER A 441 6.66 -14.87 27.01
N GLU A 442 5.94 -15.31 25.96
CA GLU A 442 4.63 -14.79 25.56
C GLU A 442 3.43 -15.43 26.30
N GLU A 443 3.53 -16.67 26.78
CA GLU A 443 2.42 -17.30 27.55
C GLU A 443 2.33 -16.77 28.98
N GLU A 444 3.48 -16.48 29.61
CA GLU A 444 3.53 -15.79 30.90
C GLU A 444 2.97 -14.36 30.80
N ALA A 445 3.23 -13.69 29.67
CA ALA A 445 2.67 -12.37 29.39
C ALA A 445 1.13 -12.40 29.29
N GLN A 446 0.56 -13.43 28.64
CA GLN A 446 -0.90 -13.58 28.55
C GLN A 446 -1.54 -13.95 29.89
N ARG A 447 -0.86 -14.74 30.74
CA ARG A 447 -1.33 -15.05 32.10
C ARG A 447 -1.34 -13.82 33.02
N LEU A 448 -0.35 -12.94 32.89
CA LEU A 448 -0.28 -11.67 33.64
C LEU A 448 -1.32 -10.63 33.18
N LEU A 449 -1.70 -10.63 31.90
CA LEU A 449 -2.72 -9.70 31.37
C LEU A 449 -4.15 -10.08 31.80
N ASN A 450 -4.40 -11.37 32.07
CA ASN A 450 -5.69 -11.90 32.55
C ASN A 450 -5.95 -11.63 34.04
N GLN A 451 -4.96 -11.13 34.78
CA GLN A 451 -5.15 -10.70 36.17
C GLN A 451 -5.79 -9.31 36.22
N PRO A 452 -6.63 -9.00 37.22
CA PRO A 452 -7.19 -7.67 37.38
C PRO A 452 -6.06 -6.63 37.51
N MET A 453 -6.21 -5.49 36.83
CA MET A 453 -5.23 -4.41 36.81
C MET A 453 -4.84 -4.02 38.25
N PRO A 454 -3.55 -4.08 38.64
CA PRO A 454 -3.12 -3.65 39.96
C PRO A 454 -3.40 -2.17 40.18
N ASP A 455 -3.88 -1.80 41.37
CA ASP A 455 -4.20 -0.41 41.71
C ASP A 455 -2.90 0.44 41.78
N PRO A 456 -2.79 1.56 41.03
CA PRO A 456 -1.64 2.46 41.07
C PRO A 456 -1.28 2.98 42.45
N LEU A 457 -2.25 3.09 43.36
CA LEU A 457 -2.06 3.62 44.72
C LEU A 457 -1.53 2.57 45.71
N VAL A 458 -1.68 1.28 45.39
CA VAL A 458 -1.32 0.16 46.29
C VAL A 458 -0.03 -0.54 45.85
N ASP A 459 0.14 -0.78 44.54
CA ASP A 459 1.36 -1.39 43.98
C ASP A 459 1.71 -0.77 42.63
N TYR A 460 2.39 0.39 42.67
CA TYR A 460 2.86 1.07 41.46
C TYR A 460 3.84 0.22 40.64
N ALA A 461 4.65 -0.63 41.27
CA ALA A 461 5.61 -1.47 40.57
C ALA A 461 4.91 -2.60 39.79
N GLY A 462 3.89 -3.23 40.40
CA GLY A 462 3.01 -4.19 39.75
C GLY A 462 2.18 -3.55 38.63
N PHE A 463 1.60 -2.38 38.87
CA PHE A 463 0.88 -1.59 37.86
C PHE A 463 1.78 -1.24 36.66
N LEU A 464 3.01 -0.76 36.91
CA LEU A 464 3.95 -0.40 35.84
C LEU A 464 4.40 -1.61 35.02
N ARG A 465 4.57 -2.79 35.65
CA ARG A 465 4.86 -4.04 34.91
C ARG A 465 3.69 -4.44 34.02
N TYR A 466 2.47 -4.39 34.55
CA TYR A 466 1.24 -4.64 33.78
C TYR A 466 1.11 -3.66 32.60
N GLN A 467 1.30 -2.36 32.82
CA GLN A 467 1.20 -1.34 31.77
C GLN A 467 2.31 -1.44 30.73
N LYS A 468 3.57 -1.68 31.13
CA LYS A 468 4.66 -1.90 30.16
C LYS A 468 4.40 -3.10 29.27
N LEU A 469 3.80 -4.15 29.82
CA LEU A 469 3.41 -5.33 29.05
C LEU A 469 2.26 -5.00 28.08
N LYS A 470 1.22 -4.30 28.56
CA LYS A 470 0.10 -3.82 27.74
C LYS A 470 0.57 -2.92 26.59
N TRP A 471 1.44 -1.95 26.86
CA TRP A 471 2.02 -1.07 25.83
C TRP A 471 2.89 -1.82 24.83
N LYS A 472 3.63 -2.85 25.27
CA LYS A 472 4.41 -3.70 24.36
C LYS A 472 3.50 -4.48 23.40
N ILE A 473 2.36 -4.97 23.89
CA ILE A 473 1.36 -5.66 23.06
C ILE A 473 0.68 -4.67 22.11
N GLN A 474 0.22 -3.52 22.62
CA GLN A 474 -0.37 -2.45 21.80
C GLN A 474 0.60 -1.93 20.73
N ALA A 475 1.89 -1.82 21.05
CA ALA A 475 2.91 -1.44 20.07
C ALA A 475 3.07 -2.50 18.97
N LYS A 476 3.07 -3.80 19.33
CA LYS A 476 3.07 -4.90 18.35
C LYS A 476 1.80 -4.92 17.50
N GLU A 477 0.62 -4.68 18.10
CA GLU A 477 -0.66 -4.58 17.40
C GLU A 477 -0.70 -3.38 16.45
N LYS A 478 -0.19 -2.23 16.89
CA LYS A 478 -0.03 -1.03 16.06
C LYS A 478 0.92 -1.26 14.88
N GLN A 479 2.10 -1.86 15.12
CA GLN A 479 3.01 -2.23 14.03
C GLN A 479 2.35 -3.18 13.02
N ARG A 480 1.52 -4.12 13.48
CA ARG A 480 0.77 -5.04 12.62
C ARG A 480 -0.30 -4.32 11.81
N ARG A 481 -1.01 -3.37 12.41
CA ARG A 481 -1.97 -2.50 11.74
C ARG A 481 -1.29 -1.66 10.66
N ASP A 482 -0.13 -1.09 10.98
CA ASP A 482 0.65 -0.28 10.04
C ASP A 482 1.16 -1.12 8.86
N LYS A 483 1.47 -2.41 9.07
CA LYS A 483 1.80 -3.35 7.98
C LYS A 483 0.59 -3.71 7.10
N LEU A 484 -0.58 -3.97 7.71
CA LEU A 484 -1.77 -4.47 6.99
C LEU A 484 -2.54 -3.38 6.23
N PHE A 485 -2.61 -2.17 6.78
CA PHE A 485 -3.44 -1.08 6.23
C PHE A 485 -2.61 0.15 5.83
N GLY A 486 -1.28 0.08 5.96
CA GLY A 486 -0.39 1.22 5.79
C GLY A 486 -0.57 2.29 6.88
N THR A 487 0.30 3.30 6.88
CA THR A 487 0.25 4.45 7.81
C THR A 487 -0.95 5.40 7.58
N SER A 488 -1.88 5.08 6.68
CA SER A 488 -2.93 6.00 6.21
C SER A 488 -4.08 6.22 7.20
N LEU A 489 -4.14 5.47 8.30
CA LEU A 489 -5.24 5.56 9.29
C LEU A 489 -4.95 6.47 10.49
N LYS A 490 -3.86 7.26 10.48
CA LYS A 490 -3.63 8.24 11.54
C LYS A 490 -4.69 9.35 11.43
N LYS A 491 -5.61 9.38 12.41
CA LYS A 491 -6.39 10.58 12.76
C LYS A 491 -5.39 11.72 13.02
N ASP A 492 -5.55 12.83 12.31
CA ASP A 492 -4.79 14.05 12.52
C ASP A 492 -4.88 14.50 13.98
N ASN A 493 -3.79 14.31 14.74
CA ASN A 493 -3.64 14.95 16.04
C ASN A 493 -3.20 16.42 15.80
N SER A 494 -4.20 17.30 15.75
CA SER A 494 -4.09 18.75 15.50
C SER A 494 -3.13 19.50 16.44
N ALA A 495 -2.81 18.96 17.62
CA ALA A 495 -1.91 19.62 18.58
C ALA A 495 -0.43 19.62 18.17
N MET A 496 0.04 18.62 17.42
CA MET A 496 1.43 18.55 16.95
C MET A 496 1.67 19.40 15.69
N GLY A 497 0.59 19.83 15.03
CA GLY A 497 0.63 20.58 13.78
C GLY A 497 1.36 21.91 13.88
N ASN A 498 1.26 22.65 15.00
CA ASN A 498 1.91 23.96 15.13
C ASN A 498 3.44 23.88 15.29
N ILE A 499 3.95 22.83 15.95
CA ILE A 499 5.40 22.62 16.10
C ILE A 499 6.00 22.17 14.75
N ILE A 500 5.33 21.22 14.09
CA ILE A 500 5.73 20.73 12.78
C ILE A 500 5.62 21.85 11.73
N ARG A 501 4.61 22.73 11.83
CA ARG A 501 4.43 23.86 10.91
C ARG A 501 5.52 24.93 11.05
N LYS A 502 5.95 25.26 12.26
CA LYS A 502 7.09 26.18 12.46
C LYS A 502 8.40 25.59 11.94
N GLN A 503 8.61 24.28 12.13
CA GLN A 503 9.76 23.59 11.52
C GLN A 503 9.63 23.59 9.99
N ALA A 504 8.43 23.32 9.47
CA ALA A 504 8.13 23.29 8.04
C ALA A 504 8.42 24.62 7.32
N GLU A 505 8.04 25.75 7.91
CA GLU A 505 8.28 27.08 7.35
C GLU A 505 9.79 27.42 7.27
N SER A 506 10.57 27.01 8.28
CA SER A 506 12.04 27.13 8.28
C SER A 506 12.71 26.28 7.20
N PHE A 507 12.14 25.11 6.88
CA PHE A 507 12.68 24.21 5.84
C PHE A 507 12.36 24.69 4.42
N THR A 508 11.22 25.34 4.21
CA THR A 508 10.79 25.78 2.88
C THR A 508 11.59 27.00 2.40
N SER A 509 11.84 27.94 3.31
CA SER A 509 12.54 29.19 2.99
C SER A 509 14.05 29.02 2.82
N SER A 510 14.64 27.96 3.39
CA SER A 510 16.08 27.75 3.43
C SER A 510 16.59 26.80 2.35
N GLN A 511 17.78 27.09 1.81
CA GLN A 511 18.55 26.15 1.01
C GLN A 511 19.14 25.06 1.92
N TRP A 512 19.03 23.79 1.51
CA TRP A 512 19.56 22.65 2.22
C TRP A 512 20.91 22.28 1.63
N GLN A 513 21.95 22.23 2.47
CA GLN A 513 23.28 21.77 2.06
C GLN A 513 23.50 20.37 2.60
N ILE A 514 23.49 19.37 1.73
CA ILE A 514 23.56 17.97 2.11
C ILE A 514 25.01 17.59 2.35
N VAL A 515 25.26 17.09 3.56
CA VAL A 515 26.59 16.65 4.01
C VAL A 515 26.78 15.16 3.74
N GLN A 516 25.75 14.35 3.95
CA GLN A 516 25.79 12.91 3.72
C GLN A 516 24.42 12.34 3.31
N TYR A 517 24.40 11.47 2.29
CA TYR A 517 23.35 10.49 2.07
C TYR A 517 23.77 9.14 2.66
N SER A 518 22.89 8.55 3.48
CA SER A 518 23.09 7.22 4.08
C SER A 518 21.87 6.35 3.83
N ALA A 519 22.06 5.11 3.38
CA ALA A 519 20.97 4.16 3.18
C ALA A 519 20.42 3.69 4.54
N ASP A 520 19.09 3.50 4.62
CA ASP A 520 18.45 2.86 5.78
C ASP A 520 18.26 1.35 5.52
N PRO A 521 18.93 0.46 6.27
CA PRO A 521 18.79 -0.99 6.08
C PRO A 521 17.38 -1.53 6.33
N LEU A 522 16.54 -0.82 7.10
CA LEU A 522 15.18 -1.25 7.44
C LEU A 522 14.17 -0.90 6.34
N HIS A 523 14.44 0.14 5.56
CA HIS A 523 13.53 0.66 4.54
C HIS A 523 14.28 0.94 3.23
N PRO A 524 14.44 -0.10 2.36
CA PRO A 524 15.02 0.07 1.03
C PRO A 524 14.34 1.19 0.24
N GLY A 525 15.11 2.02 -0.46
CA GLY A 525 14.65 3.21 -1.18
C GLY A 525 14.45 4.47 -0.33
N SER A 526 14.51 4.37 1.01
CA SER A 526 14.48 5.54 1.90
C SER A 526 15.90 5.86 2.39
N LEU A 527 16.42 7.01 1.97
CA LEU A 527 17.72 7.52 2.37
C LEU A 527 17.58 8.45 3.57
N LYS A 528 18.49 8.30 4.54
CA LYS A 528 18.72 9.26 5.61
C LYS A 528 19.76 10.27 5.13
N ALA A 529 19.32 11.50 4.89
CA ALA A 529 20.21 12.60 4.53
C ALA A 529 20.48 13.52 5.73
N PHE A 530 21.75 13.89 5.90
CA PHE A 530 22.18 14.90 6.87
C PHE A 530 22.33 16.23 6.14
N ALA A 531 21.42 17.17 6.43
CA ALA A 531 21.38 18.46 5.77
C ALA A 531 21.67 19.59 6.76
N LEU A 532 22.54 20.51 6.37
CA LEU A 532 22.79 21.77 7.07
C LEU A 532 21.72 22.78 6.63
N ILE A 533 20.87 23.18 7.59
CA ILE A 533 19.76 24.12 7.39
C ILE A 533 19.86 25.19 8.47
N ASN A 534 19.98 26.46 8.08
CA ASN A 534 20.10 27.62 8.99
C ASN A 534 21.21 27.42 10.06
N GLY A 535 22.35 26.85 9.66
CA GLY A 535 23.51 26.62 10.54
C GLY A 535 23.42 25.41 11.47
N LYS A 536 22.34 24.62 11.42
CA LYS A 536 22.17 23.39 12.21
C LYS A 536 22.06 22.16 11.31
N VAL A 537 22.70 21.06 11.71
CA VAL A 537 22.62 19.78 10.99
C VAL A 537 21.37 19.03 11.42
N GLN A 538 20.47 18.81 10.48
CA GLN A 538 19.22 18.09 10.68
C GLN A 538 19.23 16.79 9.87
N THR A 539 18.53 15.78 10.38
CA THR A 539 18.36 14.50 9.68
C THR A 539 17.00 14.50 9.01
N ILE A 540 17.01 14.30 7.68
CA ILE A 540 15.81 14.18 6.86
C ILE A 540 15.77 12.81 6.20
N SER A 541 14.58 12.29 5.94
CA SER A 541 14.39 11.07 5.15
C SER A 541 13.97 11.47 3.74
N ILE A 542 14.67 10.96 2.72
CA ILE A 542 14.41 11.20 1.31
C ILE A 542 14.08 9.86 0.64
N LYS A 543 12.93 9.78 -0.02
CA LYS A 543 12.50 8.60 -0.78
C LYS A 543 12.94 8.74 -2.22
N VAL A 544 13.82 7.83 -2.62
CA VAL A 544 14.36 7.74 -3.98
C VAL A 544 13.74 6.51 -4.64
N PRO A 545 12.93 6.66 -5.69
CA PRO A 545 12.39 5.52 -6.42
C PRO A 545 13.48 4.82 -7.23
N LYS A 546 13.31 3.52 -7.45
CA LYS A 546 14.13 2.76 -8.39
C LYS A 546 13.68 3.08 -9.81
N LYS A 547 14.64 3.44 -10.67
CA LYS A 547 14.43 3.66 -12.11
C LYS A 547 15.17 2.56 -12.86
N ILE A 548 14.47 1.90 -13.77
CA ILE A 548 15.02 0.86 -14.63
C ILE A 548 14.54 1.09 -16.06
N PHE A 549 15.36 0.66 -17.02
CA PHE A 549 15.01 0.69 -18.43
C PHE A 549 14.94 -0.74 -18.94
N ILE A 550 13.82 -1.09 -19.56
CA ILE A 550 13.58 -2.44 -20.07
C ILE A 550 13.33 -2.36 -21.56
N ASN A 551 14.12 -3.12 -22.31
CA ASN A 551 13.93 -3.27 -23.74
C ASN A 551 13.08 -4.51 -24.01
N PHE A 552 11.93 -4.34 -24.66
CA PHE A 552 11.03 -5.45 -25.01
C PHE A 552 11.17 -5.83 -26.48
N LYS A 553 11.00 -7.12 -26.78
CA LYS A 553 10.98 -7.64 -28.16
C LYS A 553 9.70 -7.28 -28.92
N SER A 554 8.60 -7.02 -28.22
CA SER A 554 7.29 -6.66 -28.79
C SER A 554 6.93 -5.19 -28.58
N ASP A 555 6.16 -4.60 -29.50
CA ASP A 555 5.68 -3.21 -29.43
C ASP A 555 4.69 -2.95 -28.28
N THR A 556 3.98 -3.97 -27.83
CA THR A 556 2.94 -3.86 -26.80
C THR A 556 3.47 -4.20 -25.42
N PHE A 557 3.40 -3.23 -24.50
CA PHE A 557 3.63 -3.48 -23.07
C PHE A 557 2.45 -4.26 -22.49
N PRO A 558 2.67 -5.37 -21.76
CA PRO A 558 1.59 -6.08 -21.08
C PRO A 558 0.92 -5.17 -20.05
N GLN A 559 -0.41 -5.02 -20.11
CA GLN A 559 -1.18 -4.06 -19.29
C GLN A 559 -0.80 -4.10 -17.80
N ASP A 560 -0.52 -2.92 -17.23
CA ASP A 560 -0.04 -2.61 -15.88
C ASP A 560 -0.39 -3.65 -14.78
N VAL A 561 0.48 -4.64 -14.56
CA VAL A 561 0.35 -5.64 -13.49
C VAL A 561 1.01 -5.18 -12.17
N ILE A 562 1.90 -4.18 -12.22
CA ILE A 562 2.72 -3.80 -11.06
C ILE A 562 2.10 -2.58 -10.35
N PRO A 563 1.61 -2.73 -9.09
CA PRO A 563 1.04 -1.63 -8.34
C PRO A 563 2.10 -0.56 -8.06
N TYR A 564 1.71 0.72 -8.21
CA TYR A 564 2.59 1.90 -7.99
C TYR A 564 3.81 1.98 -8.91
N CYS A 565 3.75 1.39 -10.10
CA CYS A 565 4.74 1.58 -11.15
C CYS A 565 4.26 2.61 -12.17
N GLU A 566 5.09 3.60 -12.47
CA GLU A 566 4.88 4.52 -13.60
C GLU A 566 5.71 4.01 -14.79
N VAL A 567 5.04 3.68 -15.89
CA VAL A 567 5.68 3.18 -17.13
C VAL A 567 5.58 4.25 -18.21
N THR A 568 6.71 4.60 -18.82
CA THR A 568 6.77 5.57 -19.93
C THR A 568 7.61 4.99 -21.07
N LYS A 569 7.18 5.15 -22.32
CA LYS A 569 8.01 4.78 -23.47
C LYS A 569 9.20 5.75 -23.55
N ALA A 570 10.42 5.22 -23.54
CA ALA A 570 11.65 6.00 -23.52
C ALA A 570 12.23 6.14 -24.93
N VAL A 571 12.85 7.28 -25.21
CA VAL A 571 13.58 7.59 -26.47
C VAL A 571 15.09 7.66 -26.20
N GLU A 572 15.54 7.08 -25.09
CA GLU A 572 16.93 7.15 -24.65
C GLU A 572 17.81 6.19 -25.47
N THR A 573 19.07 6.58 -25.72
CA THR A 573 20.00 5.76 -26.51
C THR A 573 20.67 4.72 -25.62
N LEU A 574 20.77 3.48 -26.10
CA LEU A 574 21.42 2.41 -25.35
C LEU A 574 22.96 2.62 -25.29
N PRO A 575 23.64 2.06 -24.29
CA PRO A 575 25.08 2.28 -24.10
C PRO A 575 25.94 1.79 -25.28
N ASN A 576 25.46 0.78 -26.01
CA ASN A 576 26.10 0.22 -27.21
C ASN A 576 25.88 1.07 -28.48
N GLY A 577 25.18 2.21 -28.39
CA GLY A 577 24.90 3.10 -29.51
C GLY A 577 23.76 2.64 -30.43
N GLN A 578 23.13 1.49 -30.15
CA GLN A 578 21.98 1.02 -30.92
C GLN A 578 20.71 1.79 -30.51
N SER A 579 19.95 2.26 -31.50
CA SER A 579 18.59 2.77 -31.25
C SER A 579 17.66 1.59 -30.94
N SER A 580 17.12 1.54 -29.73
CA SER A 580 16.14 0.52 -29.37
C SER A 580 14.73 0.95 -29.82
N MET A 581 14.03 0.06 -30.53
CA MET A 581 12.67 0.33 -31.03
C MET A 581 11.63 0.44 -29.89
N ASN A 582 11.84 -0.30 -28.78
CA ASN A 582 10.86 -0.51 -27.71
C ASN A 582 11.46 -0.46 -26.30
N LEU A 583 12.11 0.65 -25.96
CA LEU A 583 12.59 0.92 -24.61
C LEU A 583 11.48 1.51 -23.74
N PHE A 584 11.28 0.93 -22.54
CA PHE A 584 10.35 1.45 -21.55
C PHE A 584 11.09 1.79 -20.25
N LYS A 585 10.82 3.00 -19.74
CA LYS A 585 11.30 3.50 -18.46
C LYS A 585 10.26 3.19 -17.39
N MET A 586 10.65 2.40 -16.40
CA MET A 586 9.81 2.04 -15.27
C MET A 586 10.33 2.72 -14.01
N VAL A 587 9.45 3.43 -13.31
CA VAL A 587 9.73 4.08 -12.02
C VAL A 587 8.84 3.43 -10.97
N MET A 588 9.47 2.82 -9.95
CA MET A 588 8.75 2.16 -8.87
C MET A 588 9.51 2.27 -7.53
N PRO A 589 8.84 2.13 -6.38
CA PRO A 589 9.52 2.02 -5.09
C PRO A 589 10.46 0.82 -5.04
N GLU A 590 11.63 0.96 -4.41
CA GLU A 590 12.65 -0.09 -4.34
C GLU A 590 12.15 -1.37 -3.64
N THR A 591 11.24 -1.24 -2.66
CA THR A 591 10.60 -2.39 -2.01
C THR A 591 9.79 -3.23 -2.99
N ILE A 592 9.05 -2.58 -3.89
CA ILE A 592 8.24 -3.25 -4.91
C ILE A 592 9.15 -3.91 -5.94
N TYR A 593 10.20 -3.21 -6.38
CA TYR A 593 11.21 -3.79 -7.26
C TYR A 593 11.82 -5.07 -6.69
N ASN A 594 12.23 -5.04 -5.41
CA ASN A 594 12.81 -6.20 -4.72
C ASN A 594 11.82 -7.36 -4.49
N GLU A 595 10.51 -7.09 -4.46
CA GLU A 595 9.47 -8.13 -4.43
C GLU A 595 9.22 -8.70 -5.83
N GLN A 596 9.19 -7.85 -6.85
CA GLN A 596 8.94 -8.24 -8.23
C GLN A 596 10.10 -9.06 -8.82
N ILE A 597 11.35 -8.69 -8.54
CA ILE A 597 12.52 -9.46 -8.99
C ILE A 597 12.56 -10.89 -8.42
N LYS A 598 11.95 -11.11 -7.25
CA LYS A 598 11.84 -12.44 -6.62
C LYS A 598 10.70 -13.28 -7.19
N LYS A 599 9.71 -12.66 -7.85
CA LYS A 599 8.58 -13.36 -8.45
C LYS A 599 8.97 -13.88 -9.83
N VAL A 600 8.77 -15.17 -10.06
CA VAL A 600 9.08 -15.81 -11.34
C VAL A 600 8.13 -15.33 -12.44
N ASP A 601 6.85 -15.14 -12.12
CA ASP A 601 5.81 -14.68 -13.06
C ASP A 601 5.78 -13.15 -13.26
N SER A 602 6.82 -12.43 -12.82
CA SER A 602 6.87 -10.98 -12.96
C SER A 602 7.20 -10.57 -14.39
N VAL A 603 6.69 -9.41 -14.81
CA VAL A 603 7.02 -8.76 -16.10
C VAL A 603 8.54 -8.58 -16.28
N LEU A 604 9.28 -8.42 -15.18
CA LEU A 604 10.74 -8.30 -15.20
C LEU A 604 11.45 -9.58 -15.67
N ASN A 605 10.83 -10.74 -15.49
CA ASN A 605 11.41 -12.04 -15.82
C ASN A 605 10.75 -12.67 -17.06
N ASP A 606 9.94 -11.91 -17.80
CA ASP A 606 9.25 -12.41 -18.99
C ASP A 606 10.24 -12.67 -20.14
N THR A 607 9.97 -13.71 -20.92
CA THR A 607 10.72 -14.11 -22.12
C THR A 607 10.73 -13.04 -23.22
N SER A 608 9.75 -12.13 -23.18
CA SER A 608 9.64 -10.97 -24.08
C SER A 608 10.68 -9.88 -23.78
N VAL A 609 11.29 -9.89 -22.60
CA VAL A 609 12.35 -8.95 -22.22
C VAL A 609 13.65 -9.30 -22.95
N SER A 610 14.21 -8.31 -23.66
CA SER A 610 15.50 -8.42 -24.32
C SER A 610 16.67 -8.01 -23.43
N GLY A 611 16.45 -7.07 -22.51
CA GLY A 611 17.48 -6.62 -21.58
C GLY A 611 16.96 -5.60 -20.56
N ILE A 612 17.57 -5.59 -19.38
CA ILE A 612 17.23 -4.70 -18.26
C ILE A 612 18.47 -3.88 -17.90
N TYR A 613 18.38 -2.57 -18.03
CA TYR A 613 19.47 -1.65 -17.76
C TYR A 613 19.24 -0.87 -16.45
N GLU A 614 20.32 -0.42 -15.82
CA GLU A 614 20.37 0.37 -14.58
C GLU A 614 19.84 -0.34 -13.32
N SER A 615 19.70 -1.67 -13.40
CA SER A 615 19.22 -2.51 -12.30
C SER A 615 20.16 -2.46 -11.08
N SER A 616 21.45 -2.25 -11.31
CA SER A 616 22.54 -2.25 -10.33
C SER A 616 22.70 -0.93 -9.55
N ILE A 617 22.06 0.16 -9.98
CA ILE A 617 22.28 1.48 -9.40
C ILE A 617 21.55 1.62 -8.07
N ASP A 618 22.31 1.81 -7.01
CA ASP A 618 21.79 2.00 -5.65
C ASP A 618 21.14 3.37 -5.46
N ALA A 619 20.22 3.47 -4.49
CA ALA A 619 19.48 4.69 -4.21
C ALA A 619 20.40 5.86 -3.80
N THR A 620 21.49 5.58 -3.08
CA THR A 620 22.49 6.58 -2.65
C THR A 620 23.18 7.24 -3.84
N GLU A 621 23.64 6.45 -4.80
CA GLU A 621 24.32 6.86 -6.01
C GLU A 621 23.35 7.64 -6.89
N ARG A 622 22.11 7.16 -7.03
CA ARG A 622 21.04 7.87 -7.77
C ARG A 622 20.75 9.25 -7.18
N ALA A 623 20.69 9.37 -5.86
CA ALA A 623 20.50 10.65 -5.19
C ALA A 623 21.70 11.59 -5.43
N ILE A 624 22.92 11.08 -5.37
CA ILE A 624 24.12 11.88 -5.64
C ILE A 624 24.14 12.37 -7.09
N MET A 625 23.79 11.53 -8.06
CA MET A 625 23.76 11.89 -9.48
C MET A 625 22.68 12.95 -9.79
N GLU A 626 21.44 12.75 -9.34
CA GLU A 626 20.30 13.59 -9.72
C GLU A 626 20.05 14.80 -8.81
N ILE A 627 20.32 14.67 -7.50
CA ILE A 627 20.05 15.73 -6.51
C ILE A 627 21.33 16.54 -6.21
N GLY A 628 22.47 15.86 -6.05
CA GLY A 628 23.74 16.51 -5.74
C GLY A 628 23.86 17.02 -4.29
N THR A 629 24.53 18.16 -4.12
CA THR A 629 24.87 18.74 -2.79
C THR A 629 23.85 19.75 -2.25
N CYS A 630 23.27 20.59 -3.11
CA CYS A 630 22.44 21.72 -2.72
C CYS A 630 21.01 21.53 -3.21
N VAL A 631 20.04 21.65 -2.30
CA VAL A 631 18.63 21.32 -2.58
C VAL A 631 17.71 22.40 -2.03
N LYS A 632 16.61 22.67 -2.74
CA LYS A 632 15.49 23.46 -2.23
C LYS A 632 14.18 22.69 -2.41
N TYR A 633 13.29 22.81 -1.43
CA TYR A 633 11.95 22.24 -1.52
C TYR A 633 11.04 23.09 -2.40
N ASN A 634 10.17 22.46 -3.20
CA ASN A 634 9.29 23.20 -4.11
C ASN A 634 8.12 23.89 -3.36
N GLU A 635 7.96 25.20 -3.57
CA GLU A 635 7.05 26.06 -2.78
C GLU A 635 5.56 25.78 -3.06
N ASP A 636 5.23 25.23 -4.23
CA ASP A 636 3.85 24.97 -4.69
C ASP A 636 3.07 23.96 -3.83
N LYS A 637 3.75 23.18 -2.98
CA LYS A 637 3.15 22.11 -2.13
C LYS A 637 3.36 22.32 -0.63
N LEU A 638 3.13 23.55 -0.13
CA LEU A 638 3.22 23.89 1.30
C LEU A 638 2.33 23.02 2.22
N GLY A 639 1.13 22.61 1.75
CA GLY A 639 0.23 21.74 2.52
C GLY A 639 0.76 20.31 2.74
N ALA A 640 1.69 19.84 1.91
CA ALA A 640 2.27 18.50 1.96
C ALA A 640 3.57 18.43 2.77
N LEU A 641 4.13 19.57 3.20
CA LEU A 641 5.45 19.57 3.83
C LEU A 641 5.44 18.97 5.24
N ALA A 642 4.40 19.21 6.03
CA ALA A 642 4.24 18.57 7.34
C ALA A 642 4.14 17.04 7.22
N GLN A 643 3.43 16.55 6.21
CA GLN A 643 3.35 15.13 5.91
C GLN A 643 4.68 14.57 5.38
N SER A 644 5.41 15.34 4.58
CA SER A 644 6.73 14.96 4.05
C SER A 644 7.80 14.91 5.15
N LEU A 645 7.69 15.75 6.18
CA LEU A 645 8.60 15.74 7.33
C LEU A 645 8.38 14.50 8.22
N GLU A 646 7.15 13.99 8.30
CA GLU A 646 6.83 12.75 9.03
C GLU A 646 7.06 11.48 8.18
N LYS A 647 6.67 11.49 6.91
CA LYS A 647 6.71 10.31 6.02
C LYS A 647 8.00 10.19 5.20
N GLY A 648 8.81 11.24 5.13
CA GLY A 648 9.95 11.37 4.21
C GLY A 648 9.62 12.17 2.94
N PHE A 649 10.60 12.88 2.41
CA PHE A 649 10.51 13.73 1.22
C PHE A 649 10.64 12.89 -0.05
N GLU A 650 9.66 12.95 -0.94
CA GLU A 650 9.78 12.36 -2.27
C GLU A 650 10.74 13.17 -3.13
N GLN A 651 11.59 12.49 -3.89
CA GLN A 651 12.56 13.12 -4.78
C GLN A 651 11.93 14.13 -5.75
N LYS A 652 10.72 13.85 -6.29
CA LYS A 652 10.00 14.72 -7.23
C LYS A 652 9.68 16.11 -6.65
N ASN A 653 9.64 16.26 -5.32
CA ASN A 653 9.32 17.51 -4.65
C ASN A 653 10.59 18.35 -4.30
N LEU A 654 11.78 17.82 -4.61
CA LEU A 654 13.07 18.45 -4.35
C LEU A 654 13.67 18.97 -5.66
N LYS A 655 14.19 20.21 -5.63
CA LYS A 655 14.89 20.82 -6.76
C LYS A 655 16.39 20.92 -6.43
N ALA A 656 17.23 20.37 -7.30
CA ALA A 656 18.68 20.54 -7.23
C ALA A 656 19.08 21.99 -7.56
N LEU A 657 20.07 22.51 -6.84
CA LEU A 657 20.66 23.84 -7.04
C LEU A 657 22.15 23.71 -7.33
N PRO A 658 22.77 24.70 -8.02
CA PRO A 658 24.20 24.74 -8.23
C PRO A 658 24.99 24.70 -6.91
N ALA A 659 26.17 24.07 -6.91
CA ALA A 659 26.99 23.85 -5.72
C ALA A 659 27.77 25.10 -5.24
N GLU A 660 27.61 26.26 -5.89
CA GLU A 660 28.42 27.46 -5.64
C GLU A 660 28.40 27.94 -4.17
N THR A 661 27.25 27.81 -3.51
CA THR A 661 27.03 28.22 -2.12
C THR A 661 27.30 27.12 -1.09
N TYR A 662 27.70 25.92 -1.52
CA TYR A 662 27.92 24.76 -0.66
C TYR A 662 29.03 25.00 0.36
N LEU A 663 28.71 24.87 1.65
CA LEU A 663 29.65 24.94 2.79
C LEU A 663 30.61 26.15 2.79
N GLN A 664 30.24 27.27 2.18
CA GLN A 664 31.06 28.50 2.21
C GLN A 664 31.33 28.98 3.64
N ARG A 665 30.36 28.79 4.55
CA ARG A 665 30.52 29.03 5.98
C ARG A 665 30.39 27.71 6.73
N PHE A 666 31.50 27.20 7.25
CA PHE A 666 31.52 26.00 8.06
C PHE A 666 31.00 26.32 9.47
N SER A 667 29.84 25.80 9.85
CA SER A 667 29.20 26.06 11.15
C SER A 667 28.99 24.80 12.00
N MET A 668 29.61 23.69 11.62
CA MET A 668 29.45 22.40 12.27
C MET A 668 30.61 22.15 13.25
N GLY A 669 30.33 21.58 14.42
CA GLY A 669 31.40 21.04 15.27
C GLY A 669 32.06 19.85 14.58
N ILE A 670 33.33 19.59 14.85
CA ILE A 670 34.07 18.44 14.30
C ILE A 670 34.40 17.49 15.45
N LEU A 671 34.18 16.20 15.26
CA LEU A 671 34.64 15.15 16.16
C LEU A 671 35.56 14.23 15.37
N TYR A 672 36.82 14.14 15.78
CA TYR A 672 37.86 13.47 14.98
C TYR A 672 38.38 12.22 15.68
N LEU A 673 38.21 11.06 15.04
CA LEU A 673 38.74 9.78 15.47
C LEU A 673 39.89 9.37 14.56
N LEU A 674 41.09 9.36 15.12
CA LEU A 674 42.29 8.85 14.45
C LEU A 674 42.61 7.44 14.96
N HIS A 675 42.79 6.50 14.04
CA HIS A 675 43.25 5.15 14.30
C HIS A 675 44.55 4.90 13.55
N ILE A 676 45.63 4.63 14.28
CA ILE A 676 46.93 4.27 13.72
C ILE A 676 47.34 2.89 14.23
N VAL A 677 47.78 2.05 13.29
CA VAL A 677 48.37 0.74 13.56
C VAL A 677 49.87 0.84 13.33
N SER A 678 50.66 0.50 14.35
CA SER A 678 52.13 0.48 14.26
C SER A 678 52.71 -0.53 15.25
N ASN A 679 53.66 -1.36 14.80
CA ASN A 679 54.41 -2.32 15.62
C ASN A 679 53.51 -3.19 16.54
N SER A 680 52.37 -3.67 16.03
CA SER A 680 51.35 -4.45 16.76
C SER A 680 50.62 -3.70 17.88
N TYR A 681 50.72 -2.37 17.94
CA TYR A 681 49.87 -1.51 18.74
C TYR A 681 48.80 -0.86 17.85
N GLU A 682 47.56 -0.80 18.35
CA GLU A 682 46.49 -0.02 17.74
C GLU A 682 46.16 1.15 18.67
N ILE A 683 46.25 2.38 18.15
CA ILE A 683 45.97 3.59 18.93
C ILE A 683 44.77 4.30 18.31
N PHE A 684 43.70 4.42 19.09
CA PHE A 684 42.51 5.19 18.76
C PHE A 684 42.49 6.48 19.57
N THR A 685 42.74 7.63 18.94
CA THR A 685 42.67 8.93 19.60
C THR A 685 41.43 9.69 19.13
N LEU A 686 40.59 10.08 20.09
CA LEU A 686 39.41 10.90 19.88
C LEU A 686 39.72 12.35 20.28
N PHE A 687 39.66 13.24 19.29
CA PHE A 687 39.80 14.67 19.47
C PHE A 687 38.44 15.35 19.35
N ASP A 688 38.10 16.14 20.36
CA ASP A 688 36.96 17.04 20.36
C ASP A 688 37.50 18.47 20.50
N PRO A 689 37.56 19.26 19.41
CA PRO A 689 38.02 20.65 19.44
C PRO A 689 37.19 21.54 20.37
N SER A 690 35.92 21.19 20.61
CA SER A 690 35.07 21.94 21.53
C SER A 690 35.45 21.69 23.00
N ALA A 691 35.94 20.48 23.30
CA ALA A 691 36.54 20.14 24.58
C ALA A 691 38.01 20.61 24.65
N SER A 692 38.56 20.76 25.85
CA SER A 692 40.00 21.01 26.04
C SER A 692 40.75 19.71 26.40
N SER A 693 40.15 18.55 26.08
CA SER A 693 40.73 17.25 26.34
C SER A 693 40.55 16.29 25.17
N ALA A 694 41.53 15.39 25.00
CA ALA A 694 41.54 14.34 24.00
C ALA A 694 41.77 12.99 24.68
N THR A 695 41.03 11.96 24.26
CA THR A 695 41.12 10.61 24.87
C THR A 695 41.79 9.64 23.90
N SER A 696 42.84 8.96 24.34
CA SER A 696 43.56 7.94 23.59
C SER A 696 43.30 6.55 24.17
N TYR A 697 42.75 5.65 23.37
CA TYR A 697 42.56 4.24 23.69
C TYR A 697 43.64 3.43 22.97
N ILE A 698 44.50 2.76 23.74
CA ILE A 698 45.66 2.05 23.22
C ILE A 698 45.45 0.55 23.44
N LEU A 699 45.48 -0.22 22.35
CA LEU A 699 45.56 -1.67 22.37
C LEU A 699 47.03 -2.08 22.48
N LYS A 700 47.35 -2.85 23.52
CA LYS A 700 48.66 -3.47 23.66
C LYS A 700 48.67 -4.88 23.07
N PRO A 701 49.79 -5.32 22.46
CA PRO A 701 49.94 -6.70 22.00
C PRO A 701 49.95 -7.72 23.15
N SER A 702 50.41 -7.32 24.34
CA SER A 702 50.35 -8.13 25.56
C SER A 702 50.19 -7.26 26.81
N ALA A 703 49.77 -7.84 27.93
CA ALA A 703 49.59 -7.10 29.18
C ALA A 703 50.89 -6.44 29.69
N ASN A 704 52.03 -7.10 29.42
CA ASN A 704 53.37 -6.67 29.83
C ASN A 704 54.04 -5.71 28.83
N ALA A 705 53.40 -5.40 27.70
CA ALA A 705 53.98 -4.51 26.71
C ALA A 705 54.11 -3.07 27.25
N GLN A 706 55.16 -2.37 26.78
CA GLN A 706 55.52 -1.03 27.23
C GLN A 706 54.36 -0.03 27.01
N GLN A 707 54.13 0.83 28.00
CA GLN A 707 53.17 1.93 27.92
C GLN A 707 53.78 3.14 27.20
N LEU A 708 52.94 3.97 26.57
CA LEU A 708 53.41 5.18 25.89
C LEU A 708 53.84 6.24 26.92
N PRO A 709 54.84 7.09 26.60
CA PRO A 709 55.25 8.20 27.46
C PRO A 709 54.11 9.19 27.73
N SER A 710 54.05 9.77 28.93
CA SER A 710 53.03 10.76 29.34
C SER A 710 53.16 12.14 28.68
N ASN A 711 54.12 12.32 27.78
CA ASN A 711 54.52 13.62 27.24
C ASN A 711 53.63 14.12 26.07
N PHE A 712 52.39 13.65 25.95
CA PHE A 712 51.49 14.02 24.84
C PHE A 712 51.25 15.54 24.78
N GLN A 713 51.12 16.19 25.94
CA GLN A 713 50.83 17.62 26.02
C GLN A 713 52.02 18.50 25.58
N SER A 714 53.25 18.15 25.94
CA SER A 714 54.43 18.90 25.50
C SER A 714 54.65 18.76 23.99
N PHE A 715 54.53 17.54 23.45
CA PHE A 715 54.62 17.31 22.00
C PHE A 715 53.53 18.03 21.21
N TYR A 716 52.32 18.15 21.75
CA TYR A 716 51.25 18.94 21.14
C TYR A 716 51.62 20.42 21.09
N LYS A 717 52.08 21.00 22.22
CA LYS A 717 52.45 22.41 22.31
C LYS A 717 53.60 22.79 21.37
N ASP A 718 54.62 21.92 21.28
CA ASP A 718 55.73 22.08 20.34
C ASP A 718 55.24 22.09 18.88
N MET A 719 54.37 21.13 18.51
CA MET A 719 53.81 21.04 17.17
C MET A 719 52.85 22.18 16.83
N PHE A 720 52.06 22.62 17.81
CA PHE A 720 51.15 23.75 17.68
C PHE A 720 51.92 25.04 17.34
N ASN A 721 52.99 25.32 18.08
CA ASN A 721 53.84 26.48 17.81
C ASN A 721 54.52 26.42 16.44
N ASN A 722 55.03 25.25 16.05
CA ASN A 722 55.67 25.05 14.75
C ASN A 722 54.71 25.22 13.56
N LYS A 723 53.42 24.89 13.73
CA LYS A 723 52.41 24.92 12.64
C LYS A 723 51.44 26.09 12.70
N LYS A 724 51.61 27.01 13.65
CA LYS A 724 50.68 28.12 13.91
C LYS A 724 50.33 28.93 12.67
N GLU A 725 51.33 29.25 11.85
CA GLU A 725 51.14 29.99 10.59
C GLU A 725 50.42 29.18 9.50
N SER A 726 50.53 27.85 9.53
CA SER A 726 49.92 26.97 8.53
C SER A 726 48.43 26.76 8.78
N PHE A 727 48.00 26.63 10.04
CA PHE A 727 46.59 26.41 10.37
C PHE A 727 45.82 27.71 10.66
N SER A 728 46.49 28.83 10.93
CA SER A 728 45.83 30.13 11.10
C SER A 728 45.00 30.55 9.87
N LYS A 729 45.41 30.11 8.67
CA LYS A 729 44.66 30.27 7.42
C LYS A 729 43.28 29.58 7.42
N TYR A 730 43.10 28.55 8.26
CA TYR A 730 41.91 27.70 8.30
C TYR A 730 41.11 27.82 9.61
N TYR A 731 41.27 28.93 10.34
CA TYR A 731 40.58 29.19 11.61
C TYR A 731 39.05 29.10 11.49
N SER A 732 38.50 29.38 10.30
CA SER A 732 37.07 29.25 10.01
C SER A 732 36.54 27.82 10.05
N THR A 733 37.41 26.80 9.97
CA THR A 733 37.01 25.38 9.93
C THR A 733 37.20 24.70 11.28
N ILE A 734 38.39 24.84 11.88
CA ILE A 734 38.69 24.31 13.23
C ILE A 734 39.41 25.40 14.02
N ASP A 735 38.88 25.71 15.20
CA ASP A 735 39.59 26.48 16.21
C ASP A 735 40.42 25.54 17.10
N TYR A 736 41.73 25.52 16.87
CA TYR A 736 42.66 24.71 17.65
C TYR A 736 43.06 25.43 18.94
N LYS A 737 42.77 24.82 20.09
CA LYS A 737 43.18 25.34 21.40
C LYS A 737 44.68 25.16 21.62
N GLU A 738 45.29 26.11 22.31
CA GLU A 738 46.73 26.12 22.63
C GLU A 738 47.12 24.98 23.59
N ASP A 739 46.30 24.70 24.59
CA ASP A 739 46.55 23.64 25.58
C ASP A 739 45.42 22.59 25.54
N VAL A 740 45.79 21.32 25.34
CA VAL A 740 44.88 20.16 25.33
C VAL A 740 45.37 19.10 26.32
N ALA A 741 44.50 18.66 27.23
CA ALA A 741 44.78 17.59 28.18
C ALA A 741 44.58 16.21 27.52
N PHE A 742 45.52 15.29 27.70
CA PHE A 742 45.46 13.95 27.10
C PHE A 742 45.23 12.87 28.16
N GLU A 743 44.13 12.11 28.02
CA GLU A 743 43.83 10.95 28.84
C GLU A 743 44.15 9.67 28.07
N SER A 744 45.03 8.82 28.61
CA SER A 744 45.41 7.54 27.97
C SER A 744 44.83 6.34 28.71
N HIS A 745 44.10 5.48 28.00
CA HIS A 745 43.55 4.23 28.51
C HIS A 745 44.10 3.03 27.76
N TYR A 746 44.52 2.00 28.51
CA TYR A 746 45.15 0.81 27.94
C TYR A 746 44.23 -0.42 28.00
N TYR A 747 44.18 -1.17 26.90
CA TYR A 747 43.38 -2.39 26.77
C TYR A 747 44.19 -3.50 26.08
N THR A 748 43.77 -4.74 26.30
CA THR A 748 44.28 -5.93 25.59
C THR A 748 43.23 -6.55 24.66
N ASP A 749 41.97 -6.11 24.76
CA ASP A 749 40.84 -6.62 23.98
C ASP A 749 40.18 -5.46 23.23
N VAL A 750 40.17 -5.56 21.90
CA VAL A 750 39.60 -4.59 20.97
C VAL A 750 38.09 -4.41 21.20
N SER A 751 37.37 -5.47 21.61
CA SER A 751 35.92 -5.41 21.83
C SER A 751 35.55 -4.43 22.94
N LYS A 752 36.38 -4.32 23.98
CA LYS A 752 36.20 -3.36 25.07
C LYS A 752 36.44 -1.92 24.61
N ILE A 753 37.43 -1.71 23.74
CA ILE A 753 37.71 -0.41 23.11
C ILE A 753 36.50 0.04 22.30
N TYR A 754 35.96 -0.80 21.42
CA TYR A 754 34.79 -0.46 20.60
C TYR A 754 33.55 -0.12 21.44
N LYS A 755 33.27 -0.89 22.51
CA LYS A 755 32.16 -0.58 23.43
C LYS A 755 32.34 0.78 24.11
N LYS A 756 33.55 1.09 24.57
CA LYS A 756 33.84 2.35 25.28
C LYS A 756 33.84 3.55 24.33
N LEU A 757 34.44 3.42 23.14
CA LEU A 757 34.38 4.40 22.07
C LEU A 757 32.92 4.70 21.69
N ASN A 758 32.12 3.67 21.43
CA ASN A 758 30.72 3.83 21.05
C ASN A 758 29.90 4.56 22.13
N SER A 759 30.12 4.24 23.40
CA SER A 759 29.48 4.94 24.53
C SER A 759 29.94 6.40 24.64
N LYS A 760 31.23 6.70 24.46
CA LYS A 760 31.76 8.06 24.53
C LYS A 760 31.25 8.92 23.37
N ILE A 761 31.27 8.41 22.14
CA ILE A 761 30.73 9.09 20.95
C ILE A 761 29.23 9.37 21.14
N GLY A 762 28.47 8.39 21.65
CA GLY A 762 27.05 8.59 21.98
C GLY A 762 26.83 9.74 22.98
N SER A 763 27.62 9.78 24.06
CA SER A 763 27.51 10.85 25.06
C SER A 763 27.82 12.25 24.51
N ILE A 764 28.82 12.38 23.63
CA ILE A 764 29.17 13.67 22.99
C ILE A 764 28.04 14.09 22.03
N SER A 765 27.48 13.13 21.28
CA SER A 765 26.34 13.39 20.39
C SER A 765 25.08 13.81 21.13
N GLU A 766 24.83 13.31 22.35
CA GLU A 766 23.66 13.70 23.15
C GLU A 766 23.81 15.06 23.83
N GLN A 767 25.05 15.44 24.18
CA GLN A 767 25.35 16.73 24.81
C GLN A 767 25.36 17.90 23.80
N SER A 768 25.61 17.63 22.53
CA SER A 768 25.70 18.65 21.49
C SER A 768 24.33 19.04 20.94
N ALA A 769 24.05 20.36 20.87
CA ALA A 769 22.77 20.88 20.36
C ALA A 769 22.57 20.69 18.83
N SER A 770 23.68 20.51 18.10
CA SER A 770 23.70 20.15 16.67
C SER A 770 24.67 18.99 16.49
N LYS A 771 24.37 18.11 15.53
CA LYS A 771 25.20 16.95 15.24
C LYS A 771 26.56 17.39 14.68
N PRO A 772 27.70 17.02 15.32
CA PRO A 772 29.02 17.32 14.77
C PRO A 772 29.34 16.43 13.56
N LEU A 773 30.22 16.92 12.69
CA LEU A 773 30.87 16.14 11.64
C LEU A 773 31.84 15.14 12.27
N PHE A 774 31.56 13.85 12.12
CA PHE A 774 32.43 12.79 12.61
C PHE A 774 33.44 12.40 11.54
N VAL A 775 34.72 12.69 11.77
CA VAL A 775 35.80 12.37 10.83
C VAL A 775 36.56 11.15 11.35
N ILE A 776 36.54 10.06 10.58
CA ILE A 776 37.21 8.80 10.89
C ILE A 776 38.41 8.68 9.97
N GLN A 777 39.61 8.76 10.54
CA GLN A 777 40.85 8.52 9.83
C GLN A 777 41.48 7.20 10.31
N SER A 778 41.43 6.15 9.49
CA SER A 778 41.78 4.77 9.88
C SER A 778 42.11 3.90 8.67
N PRO A 779 43.03 2.91 8.79
CA PRO A 779 43.20 1.86 7.79
C PRO A 779 41.90 1.07 7.50
N ILE A 780 41.04 0.93 8.52
CA ILE A 780 39.77 0.17 8.47
C ILE A 780 38.54 1.06 8.70
N SER A 781 38.53 2.24 8.06
CA SER A 781 37.50 3.28 8.24
C SER A 781 36.06 2.78 7.97
N GLU A 782 35.86 1.98 6.92
CA GLU A 782 34.54 1.42 6.58
C GLU A 782 34.02 0.46 7.65
N LYS A 783 34.86 -0.49 8.07
CA LYS A 783 34.51 -1.46 9.11
C LYS A 783 34.20 -0.78 10.45
N LEU A 784 34.98 0.24 10.82
CA LEU A 784 34.73 0.99 12.05
C LEU A 784 33.37 1.72 12.04
N SER A 785 32.98 2.29 10.90
CA SER A 785 31.66 2.94 10.78
C SER A 785 30.49 1.95 10.96
N GLN A 786 30.65 0.69 10.56
CA GLN A 786 29.63 -0.35 10.76
C GLN A 786 29.60 -0.86 12.21
N ILE A 787 30.75 -0.97 12.87
CA ILE A 787 30.87 -1.45 14.25
C ILE A 787 30.34 -0.39 15.25
N LEU A 788 30.69 0.87 15.04
CA LEU A 788 30.30 1.99 15.91
C LEU A 788 28.89 2.45 15.60
N ARG A 789 27.88 1.84 16.22
CA ARG A 789 26.47 2.21 16.05
C ARG A 789 26.16 3.69 16.30
N ALA A 790 26.89 4.36 17.19
CA ALA A 790 26.72 5.79 17.44
C ALA A 790 27.07 6.64 16.20
N SER A 791 27.97 6.16 15.33
CA SER A 791 28.35 6.85 14.10
C SER A 791 27.22 6.93 13.08
N SER A 792 26.25 6.00 13.07
CA SER A 792 25.12 6.04 12.12
C SER A 792 24.19 7.26 12.34
N ASN A 793 24.30 7.92 13.50
CA ASN A 793 23.53 9.10 13.85
C ASN A 793 24.25 10.42 13.57
N LEU A 794 25.51 10.36 13.12
CA LEU A 794 26.37 11.49 12.79
C LEU A 794 26.76 11.45 11.30
N PRO A 795 26.99 12.61 10.66
CA PRO A 795 27.58 12.65 9.34
C PRO A 795 29.05 12.18 9.41
N ASN A 796 29.41 11.15 8.63
CA ASN A 796 30.69 10.46 8.72
C ASN A 796 31.59 10.74 7.51
N LEU A 797 32.69 11.47 7.72
CA LEU A 797 33.77 11.61 6.73
C LEU A 797 34.82 10.52 6.97
N LYS A 798 35.11 9.70 5.95
CA LYS A 798 36.06 8.59 6.06
C LYS A 798 37.34 8.91 5.32
N MET A 799 38.48 8.68 5.97
CA MET A 799 39.82 8.85 5.38
C MET A 799 40.66 7.61 5.69
N LYS A 800 41.42 7.12 4.71
CA LYS A 800 42.38 6.03 4.96
C LYS A 800 43.72 6.57 5.45
N VAL A 801 44.39 5.74 6.25
CA VAL A 801 45.79 5.91 6.65
C VAL A 801 46.47 4.58 6.48
N ASN A 802 47.66 4.59 5.89
CA ASN A 802 48.46 3.39 5.74
C ASN A 802 49.09 2.99 7.08
N GLU A 803 49.28 1.69 7.27
CA GLU A 803 50.01 1.17 8.42
C GLU A 803 51.45 1.68 8.42
N ILE A 804 51.95 2.02 9.61
CA ILE A 804 53.28 2.62 9.74
C ILE A 804 54.21 1.61 10.41
N GLN A 805 55.23 1.18 9.67
CA GLN A 805 56.37 0.46 10.24
C GLN A 805 57.42 1.48 10.71
N MET A 806 57.73 1.47 12.02
CA MET A 806 58.74 2.34 12.62
C MET A 806 59.88 1.50 13.21
N ASN A 807 61.11 1.99 13.12
CA ASN A 807 62.26 1.36 13.77
C ASN A 807 62.06 1.26 15.29
N ALA A 808 62.49 0.16 15.91
CA ALA A 808 62.18 -0.19 17.30
C ALA A 808 62.73 0.80 18.36
N LEU A 809 63.69 1.65 18.03
CA LEU A 809 64.22 2.66 18.94
C LEU A 809 63.45 3.98 18.77
N SER A 810 62.91 4.54 19.86
CA SER A 810 62.24 5.86 19.87
C SER A 810 60.96 5.99 19.02
N TRP A 811 60.34 4.88 18.61
CA TRP A 811 59.09 4.91 17.80
C TRP A 811 57.95 5.65 18.49
N HIS A 812 57.88 5.63 19.83
CA HIS A 812 56.83 6.27 20.60
C HIS A 812 56.76 7.79 20.39
N SER A 813 57.90 8.50 20.38
CA SER A 813 57.91 9.97 20.24
C SER A 813 57.56 10.39 18.81
N LEU A 814 58.02 9.63 17.81
CA LEU A 814 57.66 9.83 16.41
C LEU A 814 56.17 9.58 16.17
N LEU A 815 55.59 8.54 16.80
CA LEU A 815 54.18 8.22 16.69
C LEU A 815 53.28 9.31 17.29
N ILE A 816 53.61 9.81 18.49
CA ILE A 816 52.87 10.91 19.13
C ILE A 816 52.96 12.18 18.26
N LYS A 817 54.15 12.52 17.76
CA LYS A 817 54.35 13.65 16.83
C LYS A 817 53.48 13.50 15.57
N ARG A 818 53.36 12.29 15.01
CA ARG A 818 52.49 12.03 13.85
C ARG A 818 51.00 12.17 14.20
N ILE A 819 50.55 11.64 15.34
CA ILE A 819 49.16 11.80 15.81
C ILE A 819 48.78 13.29 15.89
N MET A 820 49.65 14.12 16.49
CA MET A 820 49.42 15.57 16.57
C MET A 820 49.48 16.22 15.18
N ASN A 821 50.39 15.79 14.32
CA ASN A 821 50.50 16.30 12.96
C ASN A 821 49.23 16.05 12.14
N HIS A 822 48.63 14.87 12.25
CA HIS A 822 47.37 14.53 11.59
C HIS A 822 46.23 15.42 12.09
N TYR A 823 46.12 15.63 13.41
CA TYR A 823 45.10 16.50 13.97
C TYR A 823 45.24 17.97 13.52
N LEU A 824 46.45 18.54 13.58
CA LEU A 824 46.71 19.93 13.17
C LEU A 824 46.61 20.16 11.65
N SER A 825 46.80 19.11 10.84
CA SER A 825 46.65 19.20 9.38
C SER A 825 45.20 18.98 8.93
N LEU A 826 44.32 18.52 9.83
CA LEU A 826 42.94 18.15 9.52
C LEU A 826 42.14 19.31 8.90
N ALA A 827 42.29 20.54 9.41
CA ALA A 827 41.56 21.70 8.87
C ALA A 827 41.90 21.97 7.39
N GLY A 828 43.18 21.84 7.02
CA GLY A 828 43.61 21.98 5.63
C GLY A 828 43.05 20.87 4.73
N TRP A 829 43.06 19.62 5.24
CA TRP A 829 42.44 18.49 4.52
C TRP A 829 40.94 18.71 4.31
N ILE A 830 40.16 19.03 5.36
CA ILE A 830 38.72 19.26 5.23
C ILE A 830 38.42 20.39 4.25
N THR A 831 39.19 21.48 4.27
CA THR A 831 39.01 22.60 3.33
C THR A 831 39.24 22.17 1.89
N LYS A 832 40.30 21.40 1.62
CA LYS A 832 40.56 20.84 0.28
C LYS A 832 39.42 19.91 -0.17
N MET A 833 38.89 19.10 0.75
CA MET A 833 37.78 18.18 0.47
C MET A 833 36.47 18.92 0.18
N ILE A 834 36.20 20.01 0.90
CA ILE A 834 35.05 20.88 0.62
C ILE A 834 35.17 21.50 -0.76
N ALA A 835 36.36 21.97 -1.15
CA ALA A 835 36.60 22.52 -2.49
C ALA A 835 36.36 21.46 -3.59
N LEU A 836 36.87 20.25 -3.39
CA LEU A 836 36.68 19.15 -4.34
C LEU A 836 35.22 18.67 -4.38
N SER A 837 34.53 18.58 -3.23
CA SER A 837 33.08 18.30 -3.15
C SER A 837 32.24 19.35 -3.86
N LYS A 838 32.65 20.62 -3.77
CA LYS A 838 31.99 21.74 -4.45
C LYS A 838 32.16 21.63 -5.97
N TYR A 839 33.37 21.33 -6.43
CA TYR A 839 33.68 21.16 -7.86
C TYR A 839 32.92 19.95 -8.45
N ALA A 840 33.06 18.77 -7.85
CA ALA A 840 32.39 17.55 -8.32
C ALA A 840 30.88 17.49 -7.98
N ASN A 841 30.34 18.47 -7.24
CA ASN A 841 28.97 18.47 -6.71
C ASN A 841 28.59 17.14 -6.01
N ILE A 842 29.48 16.62 -5.15
CA ILE A 842 29.25 15.41 -4.34
C ILE A 842 29.29 15.78 -2.86
N PRO A 843 28.32 15.33 -2.03
CA PRO A 843 28.33 15.61 -0.60
C PRO A 843 29.64 15.20 0.09
N LEU A 844 30.11 16.03 1.02
CA LEU A 844 31.41 15.87 1.70
C LEU A 844 31.66 14.46 2.24
N CYS A 845 30.68 13.86 2.91
CA CYS A 845 30.82 12.55 3.54
C CYS A 845 30.62 11.36 2.58
N ASN A 846 30.14 11.60 1.36
CA ASN A 846 30.02 10.58 0.31
C ASN A 846 31.23 10.57 -0.63
N LEU A 847 32.17 11.50 -0.42
CA LEU A 847 33.40 11.60 -1.18
C LEU A 847 34.32 10.40 -0.90
N LYS A 848 34.65 9.62 -1.94
CA LYS A 848 35.63 8.51 -1.85
C LYS A 848 37.01 9.02 -2.23
N VAL A 849 37.69 9.65 -1.27
CA VAL A 849 38.89 10.46 -1.53
C VAL A 849 40.07 9.63 -1.99
N ASP A 850 40.13 8.38 -1.55
CA ASP A 850 41.15 7.43 -1.99
C ASP A 850 40.94 6.98 -3.45
N ASN A 851 39.77 7.25 -4.02
CA ASN A 851 39.38 6.83 -5.37
C ASN A 851 38.83 8.03 -6.15
N ILE A 852 39.75 8.81 -6.75
CA ILE A 852 39.40 9.94 -7.64
C ILE A 852 38.57 9.46 -8.85
N ALA A 853 38.78 8.22 -9.28
CA ALA A 853 38.03 7.57 -10.35
C ALA A 853 36.50 7.57 -10.08
N TYR A 854 36.07 7.42 -8.81
CA TYR A 854 34.65 7.54 -8.45
C TYR A 854 34.04 8.93 -8.70
N LEU A 855 34.84 9.99 -8.61
CA LEU A 855 34.38 11.35 -8.91
C LEU A 855 34.14 11.51 -10.41
N ILE A 856 35.06 10.97 -11.21
CA ILE A 856 35.00 10.93 -12.66
C ILE A 856 33.77 10.12 -13.12
N ASP A 857 33.52 8.96 -12.50
CA ASP A 857 32.35 8.12 -12.80
C ASP A 857 31.03 8.88 -12.61
N ILE A 858 30.89 9.62 -11.50
CA ILE A 858 29.66 10.39 -11.21
C ILE A 858 29.50 11.55 -12.19
N GLU A 859 30.57 12.29 -12.48
CA GLU A 859 30.51 13.41 -13.40
C GLU A 859 30.18 12.95 -14.82
N TYR A 860 30.79 11.84 -15.25
CA TYR A 860 30.51 11.22 -16.52
C TYR A 860 29.07 10.69 -16.60
N ALA A 861 28.59 10.01 -15.55
CA ALA A 861 27.20 9.55 -15.47
C ALA A 861 26.20 10.70 -15.57
N ARG A 862 26.47 11.86 -14.95
CA ARG A 862 25.62 13.05 -15.12
C ARG A 862 25.60 13.55 -16.55
N LYS A 863 26.75 13.58 -17.24
CA LYS A 863 26.83 13.98 -18.65
C LYS A 863 26.10 13.02 -19.58
N LEU A 864 26.11 11.72 -19.28
CA LEU A 864 25.32 10.72 -20.00
C LEU A 864 23.82 10.92 -19.78
N ILE A 865 23.37 11.17 -18.54
CA ILE A 865 21.97 11.49 -18.24
C ILE A 865 21.54 12.78 -18.96
N GLU A 866 22.36 13.83 -18.96
CA GLU A 866 22.09 15.09 -19.69
C GLU A 866 21.95 14.85 -21.21
N SER A 867 22.66 13.85 -21.74
CA SER A 867 22.64 13.47 -23.16
C SER A 867 21.56 12.43 -23.50
N ASN A 868 20.69 12.06 -22.55
CA ASN A 868 19.68 11.00 -22.68
C ASN A 868 20.26 9.62 -23.09
N ILE A 869 21.42 9.28 -22.54
CA ILE A 869 22.08 7.98 -22.73
C ILE A 869 21.87 7.14 -21.46
N VAL A 870 21.42 5.90 -21.64
CA VAL A 870 21.22 4.95 -20.53
C VAL A 870 22.59 4.60 -19.91
N LEU A 871 22.65 4.50 -18.58
CA LEU A 871 23.91 4.20 -17.90
C LEU A 871 24.27 2.71 -17.97
N TRP A 872 25.52 2.40 -18.37
CA TRP A 872 26.12 1.06 -18.28
C TRP A 872 26.77 0.79 -16.91
N TRP A 873 26.28 1.43 -15.85
CA TRP A 873 26.87 1.38 -14.51
C TRP A 873 26.80 -0.05 -13.96
N SER A 874 27.91 -0.59 -13.49
CA SER A 874 27.93 -1.90 -12.84
C SER A 874 28.96 -1.93 -11.69
N PRO A 875 28.75 -2.80 -10.68
CA PRO A 875 29.74 -3.04 -9.63
C PRO A 875 30.86 -3.99 -10.08
N SER A 876 30.73 -4.61 -11.26
CA SER A 876 31.71 -5.53 -11.84
C SER A 876 32.65 -4.81 -12.82
N THR A 877 33.74 -5.46 -13.21
CA THR A 877 34.63 -4.94 -14.28
C THR A 877 33.96 -4.91 -15.65
N ASN A 878 32.88 -5.67 -15.83
CA ASN A 878 32.12 -5.68 -17.08
C ASN A 878 31.00 -4.63 -17.03
N PRO A 879 30.84 -3.78 -18.06
CA PRO A 879 29.74 -2.81 -18.15
C PRO A 879 28.37 -3.48 -18.23
N ASP A 880 27.32 -2.77 -17.79
CA ASP A 880 25.93 -3.25 -17.88
C ASP A 880 25.39 -3.11 -19.32
N TYR A 881 25.30 -4.24 -20.03
CA TYR A 881 24.68 -4.34 -21.36
C TYR A 881 23.33 -5.05 -21.31
N GLY A 882 22.67 -5.07 -20.14
CA GLY A 882 21.32 -5.61 -20.00
C GLY A 882 21.25 -7.13 -20.07
N GLY A 883 22.32 -7.85 -19.74
CA GLY A 883 22.41 -9.31 -19.70
C GLY A 883 23.34 -9.89 -20.77
N ALA A 884 23.62 -9.16 -21.85
CA ALA A 884 24.52 -9.58 -22.92
C ALA A 884 25.98 -9.73 -22.47
N GLU A 885 26.35 -9.11 -21.35
CA GLU A 885 27.68 -9.21 -20.74
C GLU A 885 28.00 -10.61 -20.19
N LYS A 886 27.00 -11.47 -19.98
CA LYS A 886 27.21 -12.86 -19.53
C LYS A 886 27.55 -13.81 -20.68
N ASP A 887 27.05 -13.49 -21.88
CA ASP A 887 27.29 -14.28 -23.09
C ASP A 887 28.62 -13.88 -23.75
N LYS A 888 29.01 -12.62 -23.63
CA LYS A 888 30.34 -12.14 -24.00
C LYS A 888 31.33 -12.55 -22.91
N MET A 889 31.95 -13.72 -23.05
CA MET A 889 33.25 -13.98 -22.44
C MET A 889 34.14 -12.81 -22.83
N THR A 890 34.49 -11.94 -21.89
CA THR A 890 35.33 -10.78 -22.14
C THR A 890 36.58 -11.32 -22.82
N LEU A 891 36.69 -11.12 -24.14
CA LEU A 891 37.93 -11.33 -24.85
C LEU A 891 38.88 -10.37 -24.14
N SER A 892 39.71 -10.94 -23.28
CA SER A 892 40.97 -10.36 -22.86
C SER A 892 41.69 -10.04 -24.16
N THR A 893 41.39 -8.88 -24.71
CA THR A 893 42.21 -8.27 -25.73
C THR A 893 43.43 -7.88 -24.93
N GLU A 894 44.35 -8.83 -24.78
CA GLU A 894 45.75 -8.48 -24.63
C GLU A 894 46.07 -7.69 -25.89
N GLU A 895 45.79 -6.39 -25.86
CA GLU A 895 46.36 -5.43 -26.78
C GLU A 895 47.86 -5.45 -26.50
N SER A 896 48.52 -6.43 -27.09
CA SER A 896 49.91 -6.30 -27.45
C SER A 896 49.97 -5.15 -28.46
N PHE A 897 49.95 -3.92 -27.94
CA PHE A 897 50.57 -2.81 -28.64
C PHE A 897 52.04 -3.20 -28.77
N GLU A 898 52.38 -3.99 -29.80
CA GLU A 898 53.76 -4.14 -30.25
C GLU A 898 54.18 -2.74 -30.69
N PHE A 899 54.72 -1.96 -29.75
CA PHE A 899 55.42 -0.75 -30.08
C PHE A 899 56.55 -1.15 -31.03
N PRO A 900 56.60 -0.64 -32.27
CA PRO A 900 57.72 -0.91 -33.14
C PRO A 900 58.96 -0.33 -32.46
N VAL A 901 59.82 -1.21 -31.93
CA VAL A 901 61.10 -0.81 -31.34
C VAL A 901 62.03 -0.44 -32.49
N VAL A 902 61.91 0.77 -33.00
CA VAL A 902 62.85 1.34 -33.99
C VAL A 902 64.04 1.93 -33.25
N ASN A 903 64.73 1.13 -32.44
CA ASN A 903 65.99 1.56 -31.83
C ASN A 903 67.13 1.27 -32.82
N ARG A 904 67.48 2.27 -33.64
CA ARG A 904 68.73 2.24 -34.42
C ARG A 904 69.86 2.75 -33.53
N GLN A 905 70.55 1.83 -32.85
CA GLN A 905 71.79 2.12 -32.11
C GLN A 905 72.93 2.45 -33.09
N GLU A 906 72.86 3.60 -33.74
CA GLU A 906 73.95 4.17 -34.53
C GLU A 906 74.44 5.46 -33.84
N ILE A 907 75.75 5.65 -33.81
CA ILE A 907 76.37 6.85 -33.26
C ILE A 907 76.30 7.93 -34.36
N TYR A 908 75.29 8.80 -34.29
CA TYR A 908 75.18 9.94 -35.18
C TYR A 908 76.01 11.11 -34.63
N GLU A 909 76.94 11.65 -35.43
CA GLU A 909 77.86 12.72 -35.00
C GLU A 909 77.20 14.10 -34.85
N SER A 910 75.99 14.30 -35.41
CA SER A 910 75.38 15.63 -35.55
C SER A 910 74.24 15.95 -34.57
N VAL A 911 73.29 15.03 -34.30
CA VAL A 911 72.13 15.29 -33.43
C VAL A 911 71.60 13.98 -32.82
N CYS A 912 71.33 13.98 -31.52
CA CYS A 912 70.50 12.98 -30.84
C CYS A 912 69.19 13.66 -30.42
N ILE A 913 68.03 13.03 -30.68
CA ILE A 913 66.70 13.56 -30.32
C ILE A 913 66.05 12.64 -29.29
N GLU A 914 65.77 13.19 -28.12
CA GLU A 914 64.93 12.54 -27.09
C GLU A 914 63.56 13.22 -27.06
N LEU A 915 62.49 12.44 -27.20
CA LEU A 915 61.11 12.91 -27.29
C LEU A 915 60.28 12.22 -26.21
N GLU A 916 60.02 12.93 -25.10
CA GLU A 916 59.14 12.46 -24.02
C GLU A 916 57.73 13.04 -24.21
N VAL A 917 56.78 12.20 -24.64
CA VAL A 917 55.37 12.61 -24.81
C VAL A 917 54.60 12.29 -23.53
N LYS A 918 54.02 13.32 -22.88
CA LYS A 918 53.18 13.17 -21.68
C LYS A 918 51.70 13.34 -22.03
N ASN A 919 50.83 12.74 -21.21
CA ASN A 919 49.36 12.86 -21.29
C ASN A 919 48.77 12.48 -22.67
N LEU A 920 49.35 11.46 -23.31
CA LEU A 920 48.91 11.01 -24.63
C LEU A 920 47.41 10.67 -24.66
N THR A 921 46.90 9.99 -23.64
CA THR A 921 45.48 9.61 -23.52
C THR A 921 44.52 10.81 -23.59
N ILE A 922 44.82 11.88 -22.85
CA ILE A 922 44.01 13.11 -22.84
C ILE A 922 44.05 13.79 -24.21
N ASN A 923 45.25 13.90 -24.79
CA ASN A 923 45.44 14.52 -26.10
C ASN A 923 44.67 13.75 -27.19
N THR A 924 44.69 12.41 -27.15
CA THR A 924 43.96 11.55 -28.07
C THR A 924 42.44 11.77 -27.96
N ILE A 925 41.88 11.85 -26.74
CA ILE A 925 40.43 12.05 -26.57
C ILE A 925 40.00 13.44 -27.07
N LEU A 926 40.77 14.49 -26.75
CA LEU A 926 40.48 15.84 -27.21
C LEU A 926 40.54 15.97 -28.73
N THR A 927 41.46 15.24 -29.37
CA THR A 927 41.68 15.26 -30.83
C THR A 927 40.96 14.12 -31.57
N SER A 928 40.17 13.30 -30.87
CA SER A 928 39.50 12.11 -31.42
C SER A 928 38.67 12.39 -32.68
N THR A 929 38.05 13.56 -32.81
CA THR A 929 37.35 13.93 -34.06
C THR A 929 38.28 14.12 -35.24
N LEU A 930 39.45 14.73 -35.03
CA LEU A 930 40.44 14.90 -36.08
C LEU A 930 41.04 13.55 -36.50
N ILE A 931 41.19 12.64 -35.54
CA ILE A 931 41.65 11.27 -35.81
C ILE A 931 40.59 10.52 -36.61
N ASN A 932 39.32 10.55 -36.19
CA ASN A 932 38.23 9.91 -36.93
C ASN A 932 38.03 10.50 -38.33
N GLU A 933 38.25 11.81 -38.50
CA GLU A 933 38.25 12.49 -39.81
C GLU A 933 39.46 12.07 -40.67
N ALA A 934 40.66 11.97 -40.09
CA ALA A 934 41.87 11.55 -40.79
C ALA A 934 41.86 10.05 -41.16
N GLU A 935 41.19 9.22 -40.37
CA GLU A 935 40.98 7.79 -40.62
C GLU A 935 39.81 7.50 -41.57
N GLY A 936 39.05 8.52 -41.97
CA GLY A 936 37.96 8.40 -42.97
C GLY A 936 36.68 7.74 -42.46
N VAL A 937 36.41 7.76 -41.16
CA VAL A 937 35.30 7.01 -40.53
C VAL A 937 33.93 7.72 -40.69
N TYR A 938 33.87 8.86 -41.39
CA TYR A 938 32.68 9.74 -41.44
C TYR A 938 31.81 9.64 -42.71
N ASP A 939 32.08 8.74 -43.66
CA ASP A 939 31.39 8.74 -44.96
C ASP A 939 30.24 7.72 -45.09
N ASP A 940 29.39 7.55 -44.07
CA ASP A 940 28.21 6.66 -44.23
C ASP A 940 26.96 6.99 -43.37
N LEU A 941 26.77 8.27 -42.99
CA LEU A 941 25.58 8.69 -42.21
C LEU A 941 24.55 9.50 -43.01
N ASN A 942 24.62 9.56 -44.35
CA ASN A 942 23.72 10.44 -45.10
C ASN A 942 23.08 9.92 -46.41
N GLU A 943 23.16 8.64 -46.75
CA GLU A 943 22.34 8.11 -47.85
C GLU A 943 21.41 6.99 -47.38
N GLY A 944 20.11 7.30 -47.38
CA GLY A 944 19.06 6.31 -47.20
C GLY A 944 19.04 5.34 -48.37
N GLY A 945 19.45 4.10 -48.11
CA GLY A 945 19.34 3.00 -49.08
C GLY A 945 19.53 1.66 -48.38
N ASP A 946 18.51 0.80 -48.50
CA ASP A 946 18.58 -0.61 -48.11
C ASP A 946 19.83 -1.28 -48.71
N SER A 947 20.73 -1.75 -47.85
CA SER A 947 21.80 -2.65 -48.22
C SER A 947 22.22 -3.51 -47.03
N GLU A 948 21.52 -4.63 -46.86
CA GLU A 948 22.05 -5.79 -46.15
C GLU A 948 23.39 -6.23 -46.81
N LEU A 949 24.41 -6.44 -45.97
CA LEU A 949 25.65 -7.17 -46.27
C LEU A 949 26.60 -6.55 -47.31
N LYS A 950 27.55 -5.72 -46.84
CA LYS A 950 28.98 -5.80 -47.20
C LYS A 950 29.82 -4.95 -46.25
N GLY A 951 30.97 -5.51 -45.83
CA GLY A 951 31.78 -5.04 -44.71
C GLY A 951 32.35 -3.62 -44.85
N GLY A 952 32.38 -2.92 -43.72
CA GLY A 952 33.09 -1.67 -43.48
C GLY A 952 33.79 -1.72 -42.11
N THR A 953 35.12 -1.65 -42.14
CA THR A 953 36.05 -1.15 -41.11
C THR A 953 36.03 -1.77 -39.69
N PHE A 954 36.97 -2.70 -39.46
CA PHE A 954 37.79 -3.08 -38.27
C PHE A 954 37.43 -2.70 -36.80
N ALA A 955 36.35 -2.00 -36.48
CA ALA A 955 36.00 -1.59 -35.12
C ALA A 955 34.63 -2.15 -34.69
N GLU A 956 34.52 -3.50 -34.65
CA GLU A 956 33.33 -4.22 -34.16
C GLU A 956 33.01 -3.95 -32.66
N ASN A 957 33.87 -3.21 -31.94
CA ASN A 957 33.71 -2.82 -30.53
C ASN A 957 33.77 -1.29 -30.32
N SER A 958 33.20 -0.50 -31.23
CA SER A 958 33.21 0.96 -31.10
C SER A 958 32.36 1.42 -29.90
N PHE A 959 33.00 2.06 -28.92
CA PHE A 959 32.35 2.89 -27.89
C PHE A 959 31.33 3.82 -28.56
N SER A 960 30.12 3.96 -28.01
CA SER A 960 29.08 4.72 -28.70
C SER A 960 29.53 6.17 -28.98
N GLY A 961 29.44 6.60 -30.24
CA GLY A 961 29.87 7.94 -30.67
C GLY A 961 29.31 9.08 -29.79
N PRO A 962 28.01 9.06 -29.41
CA PRO A 962 27.45 10.05 -28.48
C PRO A 962 28.12 10.03 -27.09
N ALA A 963 28.42 8.86 -26.54
CA ALA A 963 29.09 8.74 -25.24
C ALA A 963 30.54 9.24 -25.33
N LEU A 964 31.26 8.94 -26.42
CA LEU A 964 32.62 9.46 -26.65
C LEU A 964 32.63 10.98 -26.75
N SER A 965 31.62 11.56 -27.42
CA SER A 965 31.46 13.01 -27.50
C SER A 965 31.17 13.63 -26.12
N ALA A 966 30.36 12.96 -25.28
CA ALA A 966 30.11 13.41 -23.90
C ALA A 966 31.39 13.37 -23.06
N LEU A 967 32.19 12.29 -23.18
CA LEU A 967 33.49 12.14 -22.52
C LEU A 967 34.47 13.24 -22.94
N ARG A 968 34.58 13.49 -24.25
CA ARG A 968 35.43 14.55 -24.79
C ARG A 968 35.00 15.93 -24.29
N ASN A 969 33.71 16.23 -24.24
CA ASN A 969 33.21 17.50 -23.73
C ASN A 969 33.52 17.69 -22.24
N MET A 970 33.46 16.61 -21.45
CA MET A 970 33.86 16.62 -20.04
C MET A 970 35.36 16.92 -19.89
N VAL A 971 36.22 16.18 -20.59
CA VAL A 971 37.69 16.39 -20.54
C VAL A 971 38.06 17.79 -21.03
N LYS A 972 37.38 18.30 -22.06
CA LYS A 972 37.57 19.67 -22.56
C LYS A 972 37.21 20.70 -21.49
N SER A 973 36.10 20.53 -20.77
CA SER A 973 35.72 21.45 -19.69
C SER A 973 36.75 21.46 -18.55
N TRP A 974 37.28 20.30 -18.16
CA TRP A 974 38.35 20.23 -17.16
C TRP A 974 39.63 20.89 -17.65
N TRP A 975 39.98 20.73 -18.92
CA TRP A 975 41.14 21.37 -19.52
C TRP A 975 40.99 22.90 -19.52
N ASP A 976 39.82 23.41 -19.92
CA ASP A 976 39.51 24.85 -19.92
C ASP A 976 39.54 25.44 -18.49
N ASP A 977 39.14 24.67 -17.47
CA ASP A 977 39.18 25.10 -16.08
C ASP A 977 40.57 24.97 -15.45
N ALA A 978 41.36 23.98 -15.85
CA ALA A 978 42.78 23.86 -15.47
C ALA A 978 43.61 25.03 -16.03
N ILE A 979 43.28 25.52 -17.25
CA ILE A 979 43.90 26.73 -17.83
C ILE A 979 43.60 27.99 -16.98
N LYS A 980 42.48 28.01 -16.25
CA LYS A 980 42.12 29.11 -15.32
C LYS A 980 42.73 28.96 -13.93
N ASP A 981 43.73 28.10 -13.77
CA ASP A 981 44.42 27.78 -12.50
C ASP A 981 43.52 27.13 -11.42
N ASP A 982 42.49 26.35 -11.79
CA ASP A 982 41.75 25.53 -10.80
C ASP A 982 42.50 24.24 -10.46
N ALA A 983 43.06 24.18 -9.24
CA ALA A 983 43.79 23.02 -8.73
C ALA A 983 42.95 21.73 -8.61
N ASN A 984 41.62 21.83 -8.53
CA ASN A 984 40.75 20.65 -8.49
C ASN A 984 40.59 20.04 -9.88
N ALA A 985 40.46 20.88 -10.91
CA ALA A 985 40.39 20.43 -12.30
C ALA A 985 41.69 19.69 -12.71
N ASP A 986 42.85 20.23 -12.32
CA ASP A 986 44.14 19.58 -12.54
C ASP A 986 44.24 18.20 -11.87
N SER A 987 43.71 18.07 -10.64
CA SER A 987 43.63 16.79 -9.93
C SER A 987 42.72 15.78 -10.66
N MET A 988 41.63 16.24 -11.28
CA MET A 988 40.72 15.39 -12.06
C MET A 988 41.36 14.92 -13.36
N ILE A 989 42.12 15.79 -14.05
CA ILE A 989 42.88 15.44 -15.27
C ILE A 989 43.93 14.36 -14.97
N HIS A 990 44.69 14.52 -13.88
CA HIS A 990 45.64 13.49 -13.47
C HIS A 990 44.94 12.19 -13.03
N GLY A 991 43.82 12.29 -12.32
CA GLY A 991 42.99 11.15 -11.95
C GLY A 991 42.44 10.40 -13.16
N PHE A 992 42.14 11.12 -14.24
CA PHE A 992 41.61 10.55 -15.48
C PHE A 992 42.58 9.60 -16.16
N ILE A 993 43.88 9.91 -16.14
CA ILE A 993 44.93 9.01 -16.68
C ILE A 993 44.93 7.68 -15.92
N SER A 994 44.77 7.73 -14.60
CA SER A 994 44.69 6.56 -13.72
C SER A 994 43.36 5.82 -13.77
N TRP A 995 42.28 6.46 -14.23
CA TRP A 995 40.94 5.87 -14.36
C TRP A 995 40.79 5.10 -15.68
N TYR A 996 41.46 5.55 -16.75
CA TYR A 996 41.45 4.86 -18.04
C TYR A 996 42.22 3.53 -18.02
N LEU A 997 43.32 3.48 -17.26
CA LEU A 997 44.14 2.29 -17.04
C LEU A 997 43.50 1.36 -16.01
#